data_AF-A0A410K049-F1
#
_entry.id   AF-A0A410K049-F1
#
_cell.length_a   1.000
_cell.length_b   1.000
_cell.length_c   1.000
_cell.angle_alpha   90.00
_cell.angle_beta   90.00
_cell.angle_gamma   90.00
#
_symmetry.space_group_name_H-M   'P 1'
#
loop_
_entity.id
_entity.type
_entity.pdbx_description
1 polymer ?
#
loop_
_entity_poly.entity_id
_entity_poly.type
_entity_poly.pdbx_seq_one_letter_code
_entity_poly.pdbx_strand_id
1 'polypeptide(L)'
;MRKLFILLSALTLLLAAGCGGSSGGGSSDPDDGGSTTQTISGIVTDPAITGAQVEIRNISDDTLVNTCGVAGNLLCRTFSNDEGGFSFIVPSSFDFSLYYMQTHGGVDTETGISFESISLTAPLNAFSGDTDGIVVSPLTSLIVSDLASVTSRMSQSEIEAAVSAIRNAFGFSADTDILSNPSLEPELLHASYLLVRIASQYRDLNSTYGGGEEDPFAAIVRAVENGEFVTESGEFAAGALDQVFAEFTSAASYADVKQELEETLTLLANLSGEGNIVEELVAAEKSALFRRAVSSLVENLPATVSDTYIENVDKLLEGLEETADAEFALESFPIYQAVRFALFSDDFFGDYNSYLSADFDTALASMLAADGFATALGTIMNEASVQFVNIPLAAANLPGDNNTARADYYFNSNIDRNYLARKLISKVYDDEINDAIYLEVIYSYASYGMLEKAKRISDAFLVMSFSKATAYRYIGKFTRVYGSADETYNLLKSAEDIIVSIYSARGDGVITSDEASELILLSTEYAYIDRQDESLRLKEWLAEEIANIANETTRKTAHGRLLTAQWHAAETLVYSNDSRAEDAVDYFVELIEGQYPNTTPGKRYSIHLVYYAYASEMYRSLGLKEKVKNLFTDNIDPLRLLDQAEEGVQWQLYYDSILSDLYWSGETEEAVAVLDTLTTASAIKNTTKAITITMVFEEGFDTAVEFFERKIPMGDTFSAIGDYMDSWVYLGVNKSSTGVALAAVEMDNETLALQALTYMENKLDSLKAYIDNNSISYNTWLTLVVAGSREAEAGYVKLAEVYMSMSDDVKAAELLQKAEDYTDASTDSLYKAYAYSRIGVSYDGLNNVSKVESLLAKARTIATDNFTPAVFYAFYLNTADDYNLLGDKTNMEFSLDTAADYAGDVHTAGTTDDTNAIAESGYFRYLSSRYYTVPDMEKARNMLLAAETVSADIASASKKTSERKSIILVYAALGLVDLAYEKTGELLSTTADRYDSILDIAGTVTSSSDFSGVSIAFVDTDKDGKPDFFLPSATSAEIAASGLELDDDSDGDGKPDTTDTTPFYAD
;
A
#
# COMPACT_ATOMS: atom_id res chain seq x y z
N MET A 1 -30.56 -35.00 39.90
CA MET A 1 -31.50 -34.94 41.06
C MET A 1 -30.85 -34.15 42.19
N ARG A 2 -31.58 -33.19 42.79
CA ARG A 2 -31.65 -32.80 44.22
C ARG A 2 -30.45 -33.17 45.14
N LYS A 3 -29.92 -32.32 46.04
CA LYS A 3 -30.13 -30.92 46.50
C LYS A 3 -28.87 -30.57 47.34
N LEU A 4 -28.20 -29.43 47.20
CA LEU A 4 -28.52 -28.10 47.79
C LEU A 4 -28.49 -28.05 49.33
N PHE A 5 -27.46 -27.45 49.97
CA PHE A 5 -27.52 -26.23 50.83
C PHE A 5 -26.30 -26.00 51.79
N ILE A 6 -25.96 -24.71 52.03
CA ILE A 6 -25.24 -24.11 53.21
C ILE A 6 -23.73 -24.43 53.30
N LEU A 7 -22.74 -23.52 53.45
CA LEU A 7 -22.57 -22.04 53.55
C LEU A 7 -21.16 -21.74 52.94
N LEU A 8 -20.78 -20.62 52.29
CA LEU A 8 -21.34 -19.27 52.05
C LEU A 8 -21.15 -18.20 53.16
N SER A 9 -19.92 -17.78 53.45
CA SER A 9 -19.60 -16.52 54.17
C SER A 9 -18.16 -16.05 53.88
N ALA A 10 -17.95 -14.73 53.76
CA ALA A 10 -16.66 -14.02 53.64
C ALA A 10 -15.82 -14.23 52.37
N LEU A 11 -16.11 -13.45 51.31
CA LEU A 11 -15.29 -12.28 50.93
C LEU A 11 -16.04 -11.46 49.86
N THR A 12 -16.73 -10.39 50.27
CA THR A 12 -17.44 -9.47 49.35
C THR A 12 -17.75 -8.18 50.09
N LEU A 13 -16.80 -7.23 50.05
CA LEU A 13 -16.97 -5.86 50.56
C LEU A 13 -15.75 -5.00 50.18
N LEU A 14 -15.79 -4.39 49.01
CA LEU A 14 -15.28 -3.04 48.68
C LEU A 14 -15.56 -2.75 47.19
N LEU A 15 -15.77 -1.47 46.86
CA LEU A 15 -16.18 -0.89 45.56
C LEU A 15 -17.70 -0.90 45.27
N ALA A 16 -18.42 0.01 45.94
CA ALA A 16 -19.73 0.52 45.52
C ALA A 16 -20.07 1.84 46.27
N ALA A 17 -19.50 2.96 45.80
CA ALA A 17 -19.99 4.34 45.98
C ALA A 17 -19.18 5.21 45.01
N GLY A 18 -19.76 6.02 44.11
CA GLY A 18 -21.14 6.47 43.99
C GLY A 18 -21.26 7.93 44.42
N CYS A 19 -21.45 8.81 43.45
CA CYS A 19 -21.40 10.26 43.56
C CYS A 19 -22.30 10.86 44.67
N GLY A 20 -21.86 11.95 45.29
CA GLY A 20 -22.66 12.71 46.26
C GLY A 20 -21.86 13.78 47.02
N GLY A 21 -21.78 14.99 46.48
CA GLY A 21 -21.20 16.13 47.21
C GLY A 21 -22.15 16.73 48.25
N SER A 22 -21.62 17.23 49.37
CA SER A 22 -22.21 18.37 50.12
C SER A 22 -21.35 18.86 51.30
N SER A 23 -21.13 20.18 51.35
CA SER A 23 -20.93 21.06 52.51
C SER A 23 -20.33 20.53 53.84
N GLY A 24 -19.18 21.11 54.21
CA GLY A 24 -19.01 21.90 55.43
C GLY A 24 -19.55 21.37 56.77
N GLY A 25 -18.68 20.73 57.56
CA GLY A 25 -18.96 20.38 58.95
C GLY A 25 -17.68 20.28 59.78
N GLY A 26 -17.24 21.39 60.39
CA GLY A 26 -16.02 21.40 61.20
C GLY A 26 -16.16 20.62 62.50
N SER A 27 -15.25 19.67 62.73
CA SER A 27 -15.00 19.05 64.03
C SER A 27 -13.50 19.06 64.32
N SER A 28 -13.08 19.85 65.30
CA SER A 28 -11.71 19.89 65.79
C SER A 28 -11.38 18.65 66.62
N ASP A 29 -10.37 17.89 66.20
CA ASP A 29 -9.56 17.08 67.12
C ASP A 29 -8.07 17.17 66.68
N PRO A 30 -7.10 17.17 67.61
CA PRO A 30 -5.71 17.47 67.29
C PRO A 30 -4.82 16.22 67.27
N ASP A 31 -4.26 15.89 66.11
CA ASP A 31 -2.96 15.20 66.04
C ASP A 31 -2.21 15.66 64.78
N ASP A 32 -1.10 16.38 64.99
CA ASP A 32 -0.29 17.01 63.96
C ASP A 32 0.76 16.01 63.44
N GLY A 33 0.31 15.17 62.50
CA GLY A 33 1.14 14.28 61.70
C GLY A 33 1.09 14.70 60.23
N GLY A 34 1.75 15.81 59.90
CA GLY A 34 1.68 16.41 58.56
C GLY A 34 1.99 15.41 57.43
N SER A 35 1.12 15.41 56.41
CA SER A 35 1.31 14.58 55.21
C SER A 35 2.64 14.92 54.54
N THR A 36 3.46 13.89 54.29
CA THR A 36 4.75 14.05 53.60
C THR A 36 4.61 14.18 52.08
N THR A 37 3.39 14.00 51.57
CA THR A 37 3.03 14.10 50.16
C THR A 37 1.77 14.94 49.97
N GLN A 38 1.63 15.54 48.81
CA GLN A 38 0.42 16.21 48.32
C GLN A 38 0.02 15.59 46.98
N THR A 39 -1.28 15.55 46.70
CA THR A 39 -1.78 15.24 45.36
C THR A 39 -1.70 16.50 44.52
N ILE A 40 -1.42 16.36 43.23
CA ILE A 40 -1.66 17.38 42.21
C ILE A 40 -2.67 16.76 41.23
N SER A 41 -3.74 17.45 40.87
CA SER A 41 -4.68 17.05 39.84
C SER A 41 -5.06 18.23 38.95
N GLY A 42 -5.59 17.90 37.78
CA GLY A 42 -5.97 18.86 36.78
C GLY A 42 -6.65 18.20 35.59
N ILE A 43 -6.83 18.97 34.52
CA ILE A 43 -7.45 18.55 33.27
C ILE A 43 -6.56 18.94 32.08
N VAL A 44 -6.42 18.03 31.11
CA VAL A 44 -5.92 18.32 29.75
C VAL A 44 -7.12 18.65 28.89
N THR A 45 -7.15 19.83 28.28
CA THR A 45 -8.38 20.37 27.70
C THR A 45 -8.20 21.27 26.47
N ASP A 46 -8.77 20.77 25.38
CA ASP A 46 -9.53 21.48 24.34
C ASP A 46 -10.67 20.48 24.03
N PRO A 47 -11.93 20.88 24.27
CA PRO A 47 -12.83 20.08 25.12
C PRO A 47 -12.12 19.16 26.14
N ALA A 48 -12.55 17.91 26.37
CA ALA A 48 -11.80 16.99 27.22
C ALA A 48 -10.84 16.14 26.35
N ILE A 49 -9.54 16.10 26.67
CA ILE A 49 -8.58 15.31 25.89
C ILE A 49 -8.25 14.02 26.63
N THR A 50 -8.76 12.88 26.15
CA THR A 50 -8.54 11.55 26.74
C THR A 50 -7.25 10.91 26.21
N GLY A 51 -6.62 10.04 27.02
CA GLY A 51 -5.45 9.26 26.63
C GLY A 51 -4.15 10.06 26.45
N ALA A 52 -4.13 11.37 26.72
CA ALA A 52 -2.93 12.18 26.62
C ALA A 52 -1.92 11.79 27.70
N GLN A 53 -0.67 11.52 27.31
CA GLN A 53 0.41 11.28 28.26
C GLN A 53 0.81 12.60 28.92
N VAL A 54 0.48 12.79 30.19
CA VAL A 54 0.82 13.96 30.98
C VAL A 54 2.13 13.72 31.72
N GLU A 55 3.09 14.62 31.53
CA GLU A 55 4.41 14.60 32.16
C GLU A 55 4.68 15.87 32.98
N ILE A 56 5.42 15.76 34.08
CA ILE A 56 6.00 16.92 34.78
C ILE A 56 7.49 17.01 34.45
N ARG A 57 7.91 18.15 33.88
CA ARG A 57 9.26 18.39 33.37
C ARG A 57 9.93 19.59 34.03
N ASN A 58 11.26 19.60 34.03
CA ASN A 58 12.09 20.63 34.64
C ASN A 58 12.36 21.79 33.67
N ILE A 59 12.01 23.02 34.07
CA ILE A 59 12.18 24.24 33.24
C ILE A 59 13.65 24.46 32.83
N SER A 60 14.63 24.00 33.62
CA SER A 60 16.05 24.31 33.32
C SER A 60 16.71 23.42 32.28
N ASP A 61 16.16 22.23 32.00
CA ASP A 61 16.81 21.20 31.18
C ASP A 61 15.85 20.21 30.48
N ASP A 62 14.53 20.45 30.52
CA ASP A 62 13.50 19.61 29.90
C ASP A 62 13.52 18.13 30.37
N THR A 63 14.13 17.85 31.54
CA THR A 63 14.16 16.47 32.04
C THR A 63 12.88 16.08 32.76
N LEU A 64 12.38 14.87 32.47
CA LEU A 64 11.25 14.25 33.14
C LEU A 64 11.54 14.08 34.65
N VAL A 65 10.66 14.61 35.49
CA VAL A 65 10.83 14.59 36.94
C VAL A 65 10.63 13.17 37.48
N ASN A 66 11.51 12.72 38.38
CA ASN A 66 11.51 11.36 38.94
C ASN A 66 11.20 11.30 40.45
N THR A 67 10.43 12.26 40.94
CA THR A 67 10.09 12.42 42.37
C THR A 67 8.62 12.14 42.70
N CYS A 68 7.87 11.53 41.79
CA CYS A 68 6.46 11.22 42.00
C CYS A 68 6.22 9.93 42.80
N GLY A 69 4.96 9.71 43.15
CA GLY A 69 4.48 8.57 43.94
C GLY A 69 4.68 8.75 45.45
N VAL A 70 4.02 7.90 46.24
CA VAL A 70 4.05 7.95 47.72
C VAL A 70 5.47 7.80 48.30
N ALA A 71 6.37 7.16 47.57
CA ALA A 71 7.78 6.98 47.94
C ALA A 71 8.73 8.07 47.37
N GLY A 72 8.23 8.99 46.54
CA GLY A 72 8.99 10.12 46.01
C GLY A 72 10.11 9.75 45.03
N ASN A 73 9.93 8.68 44.26
CA ASN A 73 10.96 8.07 43.41
C ASN A 73 10.45 7.43 42.10
N LEU A 74 9.21 7.74 41.70
CA LEU A 74 8.64 7.33 40.41
C LEU A 74 8.76 8.47 39.39
N LEU A 75 8.78 8.12 38.11
CA LEU A 75 8.61 9.08 37.03
C LEU A 75 7.26 9.81 37.18
N CYS A 76 7.27 11.11 36.96
CA CYS A 76 6.08 11.96 36.95
C CYS A 76 5.42 11.90 35.57
N ARG A 77 4.89 10.72 35.24
CA ARG A 77 4.11 10.41 34.04
C ARG A 77 2.78 9.77 34.44
N THR A 78 1.68 10.16 33.79
CA THR A 78 0.35 9.54 33.88
C THR A 78 -0.37 9.76 32.54
N PHE A 79 -1.54 9.14 32.35
CA PHE A 79 -2.45 9.47 31.25
C PHE A 79 -3.66 10.25 31.77
N SER A 80 -4.27 11.07 30.92
CA SER A 80 -5.60 11.64 31.15
C SER A 80 -6.69 10.59 30.97
N ASN A 81 -7.80 10.75 31.67
CA ASN A 81 -9.00 9.90 31.53
C ASN A 81 -10.01 10.48 30.52
N ASP A 82 -11.16 9.82 30.37
CA ASP A 82 -12.27 10.21 29.49
C ASP A 82 -12.86 11.62 29.78
N GLU A 83 -12.55 12.22 30.93
CA GLU A 83 -12.95 13.58 31.32
C GLU A 83 -11.76 14.57 31.21
N GLY A 84 -10.67 14.18 30.53
CA GLY A 84 -9.40 14.91 30.45
C GLY A 84 -8.59 14.94 31.76
N GLY A 85 -9.13 14.36 32.83
CA GLY A 85 -8.61 14.46 34.19
C GLY A 85 -7.36 13.62 34.43
N PHE A 86 -6.37 14.18 35.13
CA PHE A 86 -5.14 13.51 35.53
C PHE A 86 -4.83 13.73 37.02
N SER A 87 -3.95 12.90 37.60
CA SER A 87 -3.41 13.17 38.94
C SER A 87 -2.02 12.59 39.18
N PHE A 88 -1.24 13.29 39.99
CA PHE A 88 0.08 12.91 40.49
C PHE A 88 0.10 12.94 42.01
N ILE A 89 1.01 12.18 42.62
CA ILE A 89 1.37 12.31 44.04
C ILE A 89 2.81 12.80 44.08
N VAL A 90 3.07 13.93 44.74
CA VAL A 90 4.41 14.53 44.88
C VAL A 90 4.75 14.78 46.36
N PRO A 91 6.02 15.02 46.73
CA PRO A 91 6.39 15.42 48.09
C PRO A 91 5.74 16.75 48.50
N SER A 92 5.42 16.94 49.78
CA SER A 92 4.86 18.21 50.28
C SER A 92 5.84 19.39 50.26
N SER A 93 7.08 19.15 49.80
CA SER A 93 8.13 20.16 49.55
C SER A 93 8.37 20.43 48.06
N PHE A 94 7.44 20.06 47.18
CA PHE A 94 7.57 20.27 45.73
C PHE A 94 7.55 21.76 45.39
N ASP A 95 8.60 22.26 44.73
CA ASP A 95 8.72 23.67 44.32
C ASP A 95 8.15 23.83 42.90
N PHE A 96 6.87 24.19 42.82
CA PHE A 96 6.15 24.43 41.56
C PHE A 96 6.82 25.49 40.66
N SER A 97 7.75 26.32 41.16
CA SER A 97 8.50 27.30 40.35
C SER A 97 9.66 26.71 39.52
N LEU A 98 9.89 25.39 39.60
CA LEU A 98 10.92 24.69 38.85
C LEU A 98 10.39 23.92 37.63
N TYR A 99 9.08 23.75 37.53
CA TYR A 99 8.48 22.71 36.72
C TYR A 99 7.30 23.23 35.89
N TYR A 100 7.05 22.56 34.77
CA TYR A 100 5.87 22.71 33.95
C TYR A 100 5.27 21.33 33.67
N MET A 101 4.02 21.31 33.24
CA MET A 101 3.41 20.11 32.64
C MET A 101 3.54 20.18 31.12
N GLN A 102 3.75 19.02 30.52
CA GLN A 102 3.70 18.81 29.08
C GLN A 102 2.79 17.60 28.79
N THR A 103 2.10 17.62 27.66
CA THR A 103 1.36 16.46 27.16
C THR A 103 1.92 15.98 25.83
N HIS A 104 1.72 14.69 25.56
CA HIS A 104 1.98 14.05 24.28
C HIS A 104 0.79 13.17 23.91
N GLY A 105 0.29 13.28 22.68
CA GLY A 105 -0.84 12.48 22.20
C GLY A 105 -2.16 12.78 22.92
N GLY A 106 -3.10 11.84 22.78
CA GLY A 106 -4.48 11.97 23.22
C GLY A 106 -5.41 12.51 22.13
N VAL A 107 -6.71 12.40 22.38
CA VAL A 107 -7.77 12.83 21.44
C VAL A 107 -8.83 13.62 22.20
N ASP A 108 -9.27 14.74 21.63
CA ASP A 108 -10.45 15.49 22.08
C ASP A 108 -11.72 14.62 21.94
N THR A 109 -12.43 14.38 23.05
CA THR A 109 -13.59 13.49 23.11
C THR A 109 -14.84 14.01 22.40
N GLU A 110 -14.88 15.31 22.06
CA GLU A 110 -16.03 16.00 21.47
C GLU A 110 -15.76 16.36 20.00
N THR A 111 -14.54 16.79 19.65
CA THR A 111 -14.16 17.15 18.26
C THR A 111 -13.41 16.05 17.52
N GLY A 112 -12.89 15.02 18.21
CA GLY A 112 -12.10 13.95 17.61
C GLY A 112 -10.70 14.35 17.14
N ILE A 113 -10.24 15.58 17.43
CA ILE A 113 -8.91 16.05 17.03
C ILE A 113 -7.82 15.28 17.81
N SER A 114 -6.86 14.70 17.08
CA SER A 114 -5.67 14.07 17.66
C SER A 114 -4.57 15.08 18.00
N PHE A 115 -3.95 14.88 19.16
CA PHE A 115 -2.84 15.67 19.70
C PHE A 115 -1.48 14.95 19.57
N GLU A 116 -1.37 13.91 18.74
CA GLU A 116 -0.09 13.19 18.46
C GLU A 116 1.06 14.13 18.08
N SER A 117 0.79 15.10 17.19
CA SER A 117 1.78 16.03 16.67
C SER A 117 1.83 17.37 17.43
N ILE A 118 1.04 17.52 18.50
CA ILE A 118 0.79 18.77 19.23
C ILE A 118 1.01 18.55 20.73
N SER A 119 2.13 19.06 21.27
CA SER A 119 2.33 19.08 22.72
C SER A 119 1.62 20.28 23.36
N LEU A 120 0.79 20.05 24.37
CA LEU A 120 0.27 21.12 25.22
C LEU A 120 1.17 21.31 26.44
N THR A 121 1.29 22.54 26.94
CA THR A 121 2.11 22.85 28.11
C THR A 121 1.41 23.79 29.10
N ALA A 122 1.81 23.73 30.37
CA ALA A 122 1.29 24.61 31.42
C ALA A 122 2.35 24.89 32.51
N PRO A 123 2.62 26.16 32.88
CA PRO A 123 3.60 26.47 33.92
C PRO A 123 2.98 26.27 35.30
N LEU A 124 3.54 25.37 36.12
CA LEU A 124 2.92 25.00 37.40
C LEU A 124 2.80 26.16 38.40
N ASN A 125 3.69 27.15 38.30
CA ASN A 125 3.65 28.36 39.12
C ASN A 125 2.55 29.36 38.70
N ALA A 126 1.96 29.25 37.51
CA ALA A 126 0.84 30.11 37.13
C ALA A 126 -0.38 29.91 38.04
N PHE A 127 -0.64 28.66 38.42
CA PHE A 127 -1.76 28.25 39.29
C PHE A 127 -1.58 28.65 40.77
N SER A 128 -0.56 29.44 41.12
CA SER A 128 -0.35 29.98 42.48
C SER A 128 -0.24 28.94 43.60
N GLY A 129 0.01 27.66 43.26
CA GLY A 129 -0.01 26.54 44.20
C GLY A 129 -1.39 25.95 44.49
N ASP A 130 -2.40 26.25 43.66
CA ASP A 130 -3.58 25.39 43.55
C ASP A 130 -3.13 24.01 43.06
N THR A 131 -3.43 22.99 43.85
CA THR A 131 -3.05 21.61 43.56
C THR A 131 -4.14 20.83 42.86
N ASP A 132 -5.38 21.32 42.84
CA ASP A 132 -6.54 20.51 42.49
C ASP A 132 -7.18 20.95 41.15
N GLY A 133 -6.91 22.20 40.72
CA GLY A 133 -7.48 22.83 39.52
C GLY A 133 -6.48 23.22 38.43
N ILE A 134 -5.44 22.42 38.17
CA ILE A 134 -4.47 22.71 37.09
C ILE A 134 -5.13 22.49 35.72
N VAL A 135 -4.89 23.40 34.78
CA VAL A 135 -5.38 23.31 33.40
C VAL A 135 -4.18 23.19 32.47
N VAL A 136 -4.22 22.24 31.54
CA VAL A 136 -3.25 22.11 30.45
C VAL A 136 -4.01 22.24 29.13
N SER A 137 -3.87 23.37 28.46
CA SER A 137 -4.64 23.75 27.28
C SER A 137 -3.79 24.46 26.22
N PRO A 138 -4.30 24.62 24.99
CA PRO A 138 -3.67 25.47 23.96
C PRO A 138 -3.34 26.89 24.45
N LEU A 139 -4.20 27.45 25.31
CA LEU A 139 -4.02 28.77 25.91
C LEU A 139 -2.91 28.81 26.96
N THR A 140 -2.78 27.79 27.81
CA THR A 140 -1.65 27.73 28.77
C THR A 140 -0.32 27.45 28.08
N SER A 141 -0.35 26.83 26.90
CA SER A 141 0.84 26.53 26.09
C SER A 141 1.54 27.81 25.63
N LEU A 142 0.76 28.85 25.30
CA LEU A 142 1.27 30.18 24.95
C LEU A 142 2.02 30.90 26.11
N ILE A 143 1.96 30.38 27.34
CA ILE A 143 2.69 30.93 28.48
C ILE A 143 4.10 30.31 28.59
N VAL A 144 4.32 29.12 28.01
CA VAL A 144 5.55 28.32 28.19
C VAL A 144 6.39 28.21 26.91
N SER A 145 5.78 28.34 25.72
CA SER A 145 6.36 27.84 24.46
C SER A 145 7.70 28.47 24.01
N ASP A 146 8.17 29.59 24.56
CA ASP A 146 9.54 30.09 24.36
C ASP A 146 10.54 29.59 25.43
N LEU A 147 10.57 28.28 25.67
CA LEU A 147 11.56 27.62 26.55
C LEU A 147 13.02 27.89 26.10
N ALA A 148 13.24 28.19 24.81
CA ALA A 148 14.56 28.53 24.27
C ALA A 148 15.10 29.88 24.80
N SER A 149 14.24 30.86 25.08
CA SER A 149 14.64 32.07 25.80
C SER A 149 14.52 31.93 27.33
N VAL A 150 13.55 31.13 27.82
CA VAL A 150 13.24 30.92 29.24
C VAL A 150 14.15 29.85 29.89
N THR A 151 15.47 30.06 29.80
CA THR A 151 16.49 29.27 30.55
C THR A 151 16.52 29.57 32.06
N SER A 152 15.51 30.27 32.58
CA SER A 152 15.37 30.63 33.99
C SER A 152 13.91 30.71 34.42
N ARG A 153 13.62 30.25 35.65
CA ARG A 153 12.29 30.28 36.30
C ARG A 153 11.53 31.57 35.98
N MET A 154 10.36 31.47 35.33
CA MET A 154 9.47 32.61 35.15
C MET A 154 9.03 33.14 36.52
N SER A 155 9.19 34.44 36.72
CA SER A 155 8.61 35.14 37.86
C SER A 155 7.10 35.30 37.69
N GLN A 156 6.38 35.49 38.80
CA GLN A 156 4.93 35.77 38.76
C GLN A 156 4.61 36.97 37.85
N SER A 157 5.46 38.00 37.84
CA SER A 157 5.32 39.18 36.98
C SER A 157 5.51 38.90 35.48
N GLU A 158 6.25 37.87 35.11
CA GLU A 158 6.40 37.45 33.70
C GLU A 158 5.18 36.64 33.25
N ILE A 159 4.62 35.79 34.11
CA ILE A 159 3.34 35.10 33.88
C ILE A 159 2.20 36.11 33.75
N GLU A 160 2.10 37.07 34.68
CA GLU A 160 1.10 38.17 34.62
C GLU A 160 1.23 38.99 33.32
N ALA A 161 2.45 39.19 32.82
CA ALA A 161 2.71 39.87 31.56
C ALA A 161 2.29 39.04 30.34
N ALA A 162 2.64 37.74 30.29
CA ALA A 162 2.24 36.83 29.23
C ALA A 162 0.71 36.67 29.14
N VAL A 163 0.05 36.43 30.28
CA VAL A 163 -1.42 36.40 30.40
C VAL A 163 -2.04 37.72 29.93
N SER A 164 -1.42 38.86 30.25
CA SER A 164 -1.89 40.17 29.75
C SER A 164 -1.67 40.36 28.25
N ALA A 165 -0.58 39.82 27.67
CA ALA A 165 -0.33 39.87 26.24
C ALA A 165 -1.35 39.02 25.47
N ILE A 166 -1.57 37.76 25.88
CA ILE A 166 -2.59 36.86 25.33
C ILE A 166 -3.98 37.52 25.38
N ARG A 167 -4.36 38.09 26.54
CA ARG A 167 -5.66 38.79 26.69
C ARG A 167 -5.85 39.92 25.67
N ASN A 168 -4.81 40.73 25.46
CA ASN A 168 -4.86 41.83 24.48
C ASN A 168 -4.82 41.33 23.03
N ALA A 169 -4.11 40.24 22.74
CA ALA A 169 -3.94 39.72 21.39
C ALA A 169 -5.23 39.07 20.84
N PHE A 170 -6.01 38.41 21.70
CA PHE A 170 -7.30 37.79 21.34
C PHE A 170 -8.52 38.67 21.66
N GLY A 171 -8.33 39.89 22.18
CA GLY A 171 -9.42 40.83 22.45
C GLY A 171 -10.36 40.41 23.60
N PHE A 172 -9.94 39.48 24.46
CA PHE A 172 -10.75 38.94 25.57
C PHE A 172 -11.22 40.02 26.56
N SER A 173 -12.31 39.73 27.26
CA SER A 173 -12.81 40.60 28.32
C SER A 173 -11.77 40.79 29.45
N ALA A 174 -11.87 41.92 30.15
CA ALA A 174 -10.96 42.27 31.23
C ALA A 174 -11.01 41.29 32.43
N ASP A 175 -12.13 40.58 32.60
CA ASP A 175 -12.37 39.65 33.71
C ASP A 175 -12.11 38.18 33.32
N THR A 176 -11.86 37.87 32.04
CA THR A 176 -11.62 36.51 31.50
C THR A 176 -10.33 35.90 32.06
N ASP A 177 -10.40 34.67 32.57
CA ASP A 177 -9.26 33.97 33.19
C ASP A 177 -8.67 32.89 32.28
N ILE A 178 -7.55 33.24 31.64
CA ILE A 178 -6.81 32.40 30.68
C ILE A 178 -6.29 31.08 31.30
N LEU A 179 -6.21 30.99 32.64
CA LEU A 179 -5.80 29.77 33.33
C LEU A 179 -6.98 28.83 33.67
N SER A 180 -8.21 29.22 33.36
CA SER A 180 -9.41 28.40 33.58
C SER A 180 -9.65 27.40 32.43
N ASN A 181 -10.57 26.44 32.64
CA ASN A 181 -10.91 25.44 31.63
C ASN A 181 -11.61 26.13 30.44
N PRO A 182 -11.04 26.07 29.21
CA PRO A 182 -11.62 26.74 28.04
C PRO A 182 -13.06 26.31 27.73
N SER A 183 -13.40 25.02 27.93
CA SER A 183 -14.73 24.46 27.64
C SER A 183 -15.87 25.08 28.45
N LEU A 184 -15.56 25.89 29.47
CA LEU A 184 -16.55 26.53 30.33
C LEU A 184 -16.81 28.01 29.98
N GLU A 185 -15.98 28.65 29.16
CA GLU A 185 -16.09 30.06 28.79
C GLU A 185 -15.97 30.26 27.26
N PRO A 186 -16.97 30.82 26.56
CA PRO A 186 -16.96 30.94 25.09
C PRO A 186 -15.71 31.64 24.52
N GLU A 187 -15.26 32.74 25.13
CA GLU A 187 -14.05 33.45 24.68
C GLU A 187 -12.80 32.54 24.69
N LEU A 188 -12.68 31.70 25.72
CA LEU A 188 -11.55 30.79 25.89
C LEU A 188 -11.68 29.59 24.97
N LEU A 189 -12.86 28.97 24.86
CA LEU A 189 -13.07 27.84 23.94
C LEU A 189 -12.79 28.23 22.49
N HIS A 190 -13.28 29.40 22.04
CA HIS A 190 -13.08 29.84 20.66
C HIS A 190 -11.58 30.04 20.37
N ALA A 191 -10.83 30.66 21.28
CA ALA A 191 -9.40 30.83 21.11
C ALA A 191 -8.63 29.52 21.23
N SER A 192 -9.01 28.64 22.16
CA SER A 192 -8.41 27.32 22.35
C SER A 192 -8.50 26.47 21.09
N TYR A 193 -9.72 26.34 20.55
CA TYR A 193 -9.98 25.61 19.31
C TYR A 193 -9.26 26.24 18.10
N LEU A 194 -9.29 27.57 17.98
CA LEU A 194 -8.56 28.28 16.91
C LEU A 194 -7.05 28.03 16.99
N LEU A 195 -6.48 28.01 18.20
CA LEU A 195 -5.06 27.73 18.43
C LEU A 195 -4.70 26.30 18.03
N VAL A 196 -5.54 25.31 18.32
CA VAL A 196 -5.35 23.93 17.86
C VAL A 196 -5.40 23.85 16.35
N ARG A 197 -6.41 24.45 15.69
CA ARG A 197 -6.50 24.47 14.22
C ARG A 197 -5.27 25.14 13.58
N ILE A 198 -4.75 26.23 14.15
CA ILE A 198 -3.49 26.84 13.69
C ILE A 198 -2.30 25.89 13.90
N ALA A 199 -2.22 25.22 15.06
CA ALA A 199 -1.13 24.31 15.38
C ALA A 199 -1.11 23.06 14.48
N SER A 200 -2.27 22.42 14.24
CA SER A 200 -2.42 21.32 13.29
C SER A 200 -1.92 21.72 11.90
N GLN A 201 -2.44 22.84 11.37
CA GLN A 201 -2.07 23.34 10.05
C GLN A 201 -0.58 23.71 9.94
N TYR A 202 0.05 24.18 11.03
CA TYR A 202 1.50 24.41 11.08
C TYR A 202 2.27 23.10 11.04
N ARG A 203 1.85 22.07 11.79
CA ARG A 203 2.49 20.75 11.80
C ARG A 203 2.35 20.04 10.46
N ASP A 204 1.19 20.13 9.80
CA ASP A 204 0.95 19.57 8.47
C ASP A 204 1.93 20.18 7.46
N LEU A 205 1.95 21.52 7.33
CA LEU A 205 2.90 22.22 6.45
C LEU A 205 4.37 21.92 6.79
N ASN A 206 4.72 21.77 8.07
CA ASN A 206 6.08 21.43 8.48
C ASN A 206 6.45 20.00 8.04
N SER A 207 5.52 19.05 8.16
CA SER A 207 5.72 17.66 7.74
C SER A 207 5.88 17.50 6.23
N THR A 208 5.19 18.33 5.44
CA THR A 208 5.27 18.37 3.97
C THR A 208 6.55 19.04 3.48
N TYR A 209 6.87 20.23 3.99
CA TYR A 209 7.87 21.11 3.39
C TYR A 209 9.23 21.12 4.09
N GLY A 210 9.37 20.47 5.26
CA GLY A 210 10.64 20.36 5.99
C GLY A 210 11.12 21.70 6.55
N GLY A 211 10.30 22.33 7.39
CA GLY A 211 10.68 23.49 8.17
C GLY A 211 11.54 23.12 9.40
N GLY A 212 11.73 24.07 10.32
CA GLY A 212 12.47 23.80 11.56
C GLY A 212 11.76 22.82 12.50
N GLU A 213 12.50 22.28 13.48
CA GLU A 213 11.95 21.55 14.64
C GLU A 213 11.19 22.47 15.62
N GLU A 214 10.61 23.57 15.14
CA GLU A 214 9.95 24.56 15.97
C GLU A 214 8.57 24.10 16.44
N ASP A 215 8.28 24.37 17.71
CA ASP A 215 6.99 24.15 18.33
C ASP A 215 5.94 25.14 17.75
N PRO A 216 4.74 24.66 17.36
CA PRO A 216 3.72 25.52 16.74
C PRO A 216 3.25 26.64 17.67
N PHE A 217 3.17 26.41 18.99
CA PHE A 217 2.82 27.45 19.96
C PHE A 217 3.95 28.45 20.16
N ALA A 218 5.21 28.09 19.93
CA ALA A 218 6.31 29.06 19.90
C ALA A 218 6.18 30.02 18.71
N ALA A 219 5.83 29.48 17.53
CA ALA A 219 5.55 30.29 16.35
C ALA A 219 4.34 31.22 16.54
N ILE A 220 3.28 30.75 17.21
CA ILE A 220 2.10 31.56 17.57
C ILE A 220 2.45 32.66 18.57
N VAL A 221 3.22 32.37 19.63
CA VAL A 221 3.61 33.38 20.64
C VAL A 221 4.32 34.57 20.02
N ARG A 222 5.19 34.37 19.03
CA ARG A 222 5.85 35.49 18.33
C ARG A 222 4.86 36.43 17.63
N ALA A 223 3.75 35.92 17.10
CA ALA A 223 2.71 36.75 16.50
C ALA A 223 1.88 37.47 17.57
N VAL A 224 1.57 36.80 18.69
CA VAL A 224 0.87 37.36 19.87
C VAL A 224 1.68 38.47 20.55
N GLU A 225 3.00 38.34 20.69
CA GLU A 225 3.86 39.37 21.29
C GLU A 225 3.94 40.65 20.44
N ASN A 226 3.74 40.55 19.12
CA ASN A 226 3.82 41.69 18.20
C ASN A 226 2.54 42.56 18.20
N GLY A 227 1.44 42.14 18.83
CA GLY A 227 0.27 42.98 19.06
C GLY A 227 -1.07 42.24 19.04
N GLU A 228 -2.06 42.87 18.41
CA GLU A 228 -3.38 42.28 18.14
C GLU A 228 -3.22 41.09 17.18
N PHE A 229 -3.81 39.94 17.52
CA PHE A 229 -3.76 38.70 16.72
C PHE A 229 -5.12 38.42 16.07
N VAL A 230 -6.20 38.61 16.83
CA VAL A 230 -7.58 38.71 16.35
C VAL A 230 -8.10 40.11 16.66
N THR A 231 -8.75 40.74 15.68
CA THR A 231 -9.27 42.11 15.77
C THR A 231 -10.60 42.20 16.53
N GLU A 232 -10.96 43.38 17.04
CA GLU A 232 -12.31 43.67 17.60
C GLU A 232 -13.48 43.29 16.66
N SER A 233 -13.23 43.15 15.35
CA SER A 233 -14.20 42.73 14.33
C SER A 233 -14.32 41.21 14.13
N GLY A 234 -13.52 40.39 14.82
CA GLY A 234 -13.50 38.93 14.61
C GLY A 234 -12.75 38.50 13.35
N GLU A 235 -11.81 39.30 12.86
CA GLU A 235 -10.92 38.99 11.72
C GLU A 235 -9.47 38.85 12.22
N PHE A 236 -8.64 38.03 11.59
CA PHE A 236 -7.20 38.00 11.90
C PHE A 236 -6.56 39.36 11.65
N ALA A 237 -5.66 39.78 12.54
CA ALA A 237 -4.90 41.00 12.36
C ALA A 237 -3.97 40.91 11.14
N ALA A 238 -3.74 42.05 10.48
CA ALA A 238 -3.04 42.11 9.20
C ALA A 238 -1.59 41.57 9.30
N GLY A 239 -1.37 40.39 8.72
CA GLY A 239 -0.07 39.71 8.75
C GLY A 239 0.19 38.87 10.02
N ALA A 240 -0.83 38.58 10.83
CA ALA A 240 -0.71 37.70 11.99
C ALA A 240 -0.35 36.26 11.58
N LEU A 241 -1.16 35.65 10.70
CA LEU A 241 -0.86 34.31 10.14
C LEU A 241 0.47 34.29 9.39
N ASP A 242 0.79 35.35 8.63
CA ASP A 242 2.05 35.44 7.88
C ASP A 242 3.30 35.49 8.80
N GLN A 243 3.14 35.78 10.10
CA GLN A 243 4.20 35.69 11.12
C GLN A 243 4.29 34.30 11.76
N VAL A 244 3.16 33.63 12.00
CA VAL A 244 3.13 32.24 12.51
C VAL A 244 3.75 31.32 11.45
N PHE A 245 3.24 31.39 10.22
CA PHE A 245 3.64 30.55 9.09
C PHE A 245 4.79 31.17 8.27
N ALA A 246 5.67 31.97 8.90
CA ALA A 246 6.70 32.73 8.20
C ALA A 246 7.57 31.89 7.25
N GLU A 247 7.94 30.68 7.67
CA GLU A 247 8.73 29.70 6.89
C GLU A 247 7.95 29.13 5.69
N PHE A 248 6.62 29.06 5.79
CA PHE A 248 5.72 28.46 4.80
C PHE A 248 5.04 29.48 3.88
N THR A 249 5.33 30.79 4.01
CA THR A 249 4.69 31.84 3.18
C THR A 249 4.92 31.71 1.67
N SER A 250 5.88 30.87 1.23
CA SER A 250 6.12 30.51 -0.18
C SER A 250 5.59 29.13 -0.59
N ALA A 251 5.01 28.36 0.32
CA ALA A 251 4.40 27.06 0.02
C ALA A 251 3.13 27.23 -0.84
N ALA A 252 2.84 26.23 -1.69
CA ALA A 252 1.70 26.30 -2.60
C ALA A 252 0.35 26.24 -1.85
N SER A 253 0.27 25.41 -0.80
CA SER A 253 -0.92 25.19 0.03
C SER A 253 -1.16 26.28 1.08
N TYR A 254 -0.19 27.15 1.39
CA TYR A 254 -0.35 28.17 2.44
C TYR A 254 -1.54 29.12 2.20
N ALA A 255 -1.88 29.38 0.93
CA ALA A 255 -3.05 30.19 0.59
C ALA A 255 -4.38 29.51 0.99
N ASP A 256 -4.47 28.19 0.82
CA ASP A 256 -5.66 27.40 1.17
C ASP A 256 -5.76 27.23 2.69
N VAL A 257 -4.65 26.97 3.37
CA VAL A 257 -4.55 26.94 4.85
C VAL A 257 -5.03 28.26 5.47
N LYS A 258 -4.59 29.40 4.90
CA LYS A 258 -5.02 30.72 5.35
C LYS A 258 -6.53 30.92 5.19
N GLN A 259 -7.10 30.50 4.06
CA GLN A 259 -8.54 30.56 3.85
C GLN A 259 -9.30 29.66 4.85
N GLU A 260 -8.82 28.43 5.11
CA GLU A 260 -9.46 27.53 6.07
C GLU A 260 -9.50 28.14 7.48
N LEU A 261 -8.40 28.74 7.93
CA LEU A 261 -8.35 29.42 9.23
C LEU A 261 -9.27 30.66 9.28
N GLU A 262 -9.36 31.44 8.19
CA GLU A 262 -10.30 32.56 8.08
C GLU A 262 -11.78 32.08 8.09
N GLU A 263 -12.08 30.93 7.50
CA GLU A 263 -13.38 30.26 7.59
C GLU A 263 -13.69 29.78 9.03
N THR A 264 -12.72 29.14 9.70
CA THR A 264 -12.84 28.73 11.12
C THR A 264 -13.12 29.91 12.04
N LEU A 265 -12.38 31.01 11.89
CA LEU A 265 -12.60 32.22 12.71
C LEU A 265 -14.00 32.82 12.46
N THR A 266 -14.47 32.78 11.22
CA THR A 266 -15.83 33.20 10.86
C THR A 266 -16.89 32.29 11.48
N LEU A 267 -16.67 30.98 11.55
CA LEU A 267 -17.56 30.02 12.22
C LEU A 267 -17.68 30.35 13.72
N LEU A 268 -16.55 30.50 14.41
CA LEU A 268 -16.49 30.83 15.84
C LEU A 268 -17.18 32.16 16.16
N ALA A 269 -17.05 33.17 15.30
CA ALA A 269 -17.70 34.47 15.49
C ALA A 269 -19.25 34.43 15.38
N ASN A 270 -19.82 33.35 14.85
CA ASN A 270 -21.28 33.18 14.71
C ASN A 270 -21.92 32.30 15.80
N LEU A 271 -21.12 31.70 16.70
CA LEU A 271 -21.65 30.95 17.84
C LEU A 271 -22.33 31.90 18.84
N SER A 272 -23.51 31.52 19.34
CA SER A 272 -24.35 32.38 20.17
C SER A 272 -23.90 32.46 21.63
N GLY A 273 -23.27 31.40 22.15
CA GLY A 273 -22.94 31.29 23.57
C GLY A 273 -24.16 31.04 24.48
N GLU A 274 -25.35 30.79 23.92
CA GLU A 274 -26.58 30.57 24.67
C GLU A 274 -26.83 29.08 24.99
N GLY A 275 -25.94 28.42 25.73
CA GLY A 275 -26.14 27.02 26.12
C GLY A 275 -24.87 26.30 26.56
N ASN A 276 -24.75 25.03 26.16
CA ASN A 276 -23.47 24.34 26.17
C ASN A 276 -22.70 24.75 24.90
N ILE A 277 -21.68 25.58 25.07
CA ILE A 277 -20.91 26.13 23.95
C ILE A 277 -20.06 25.07 23.21
N VAL A 278 -19.75 23.94 23.87
CA VAL A 278 -19.07 22.80 23.24
C VAL A 278 -20.01 22.08 22.27
N GLU A 279 -21.24 21.79 22.68
CA GLU A 279 -22.29 21.25 21.80
C GLU A 279 -22.56 22.19 20.62
N GLU A 280 -22.59 23.51 20.86
CA GLU A 280 -22.80 24.51 19.81
C GLU A 280 -21.64 24.55 18.79
N LEU A 281 -20.38 24.49 19.26
CA LEU A 281 -19.19 24.41 18.40
C LEU A 281 -19.19 23.13 17.54
N VAL A 282 -19.40 21.97 18.16
CA VAL A 282 -19.43 20.66 17.47
C VAL A 282 -20.56 20.63 16.43
N ALA A 283 -21.76 21.12 16.77
CA ALA A 283 -22.86 21.20 15.83
C ALA A 283 -22.57 22.16 14.65
N ALA A 284 -21.93 23.30 14.91
CA ALA A 284 -21.59 24.27 13.87
C ALA A 284 -20.51 23.73 12.91
N GLU A 285 -19.44 23.12 13.42
CA GLU A 285 -18.41 22.47 12.58
C GLU A 285 -18.98 21.26 11.82
N LYS A 286 -19.82 20.44 12.46
CA LYS A 286 -20.51 19.31 11.80
C LYS A 286 -21.39 19.80 10.65
N SER A 287 -22.18 20.84 10.87
CA SER A 287 -22.98 21.51 9.83
C SER A 287 -22.10 22.11 8.73
N ALA A 288 -20.99 22.77 9.06
CA ALA A 288 -20.06 23.32 8.08
C ALA A 288 -19.41 22.23 7.19
N LEU A 289 -18.94 21.14 7.78
CA LEU A 289 -18.41 19.97 7.07
C LEU A 289 -19.49 19.30 6.20
N PHE A 290 -20.70 19.11 6.72
CA PHE A 290 -21.82 18.52 5.99
C PHE A 290 -22.25 19.38 4.80
N ARG A 291 -22.38 20.70 5.00
CA ARG A 291 -22.67 21.66 3.92
C ARG A 291 -21.57 21.67 2.86
N ARG A 292 -20.29 21.57 3.24
CA ARG A 292 -19.15 21.47 2.32
C ARG A 292 -19.22 20.18 1.51
N ALA A 293 -19.54 19.05 2.16
CA ALA A 293 -19.75 17.75 1.52
C ALA A 293 -20.90 17.78 0.50
N VAL A 294 -22.09 18.25 0.90
CA VAL A 294 -23.26 18.38 -0.01
C VAL A 294 -22.92 19.31 -1.18
N SER A 295 -22.35 20.48 -0.91
CA SER A 295 -21.96 21.46 -1.94
C SER A 295 -20.92 20.91 -2.93
N SER A 296 -20.15 19.90 -2.55
CA SER A 296 -19.15 19.27 -3.42
C SER A 296 -19.72 18.20 -4.37
N LEU A 297 -20.93 17.71 -4.10
CA LEU A 297 -21.59 16.65 -4.90
C LEU A 297 -22.85 17.14 -5.63
N VAL A 298 -23.43 18.27 -5.23
CA VAL A 298 -24.66 18.82 -5.83
C VAL A 298 -24.41 19.55 -7.14
N GLU A 299 -25.11 19.15 -8.20
CA GLU A 299 -25.11 19.81 -9.51
C GLU A 299 -25.75 21.21 -9.47
N ASN A 300 -25.35 22.05 -10.42
CA ASN A 300 -25.91 23.40 -10.66
C ASN A 300 -25.79 24.39 -9.49
N LEU A 301 -24.88 24.14 -8.54
CA LEU A 301 -24.57 25.02 -7.42
C LEU A 301 -24.07 26.41 -7.88
N PRO A 302 -24.68 27.53 -7.45
CA PRO A 302 -24.20 28.87 -7.73
C PRO A 302 -23.03 29.26 -6.79
N ALA A 303 -22.20 30.21 -7.23
CA ALA A 303 -21.11 30.78 -6.41
C ALA A 303 -21.56 31.53 -5.15
N THR A 304 -22.86 31.67 -4.92
CA THR A 304 -23.44 32.16 -3.66
C THR A 304 -24.79 31.47 -3.51
N VAL A 305 -24.91 30.60 -2.50
CA VAL A 305 -26.13 29.86 -2.17
C VAL A 305 -27.14 30.75 -1.44
N SER A 306 -28.40 30.31 -1.35
CA SER A 306 -29.44 31.02 -0.59
C SER A 306 -29.57 30.47 0.84
N ASP A 307 -30.12 31.29 1.74
CA ASP A 307 -30.48 30.88 3.10
C ASP A 307 -31.38 29.62 3.10
N THR A 308 -32.32 29.52 2.15
CA THR A 308 -33.20 28.34 2.01
C THR A 308 -32.46 27.06 1.59
N TYR A 309 -31.39 27.18 0.79
CA TYR A 309 -30.52 26.03 0.52
C TYR A 309 -29.83 25.57 1.80
N ILE A 310 -29.26 26.51 2.55
CA ILE A 310 -28.58 26.24 3.82
C ILE A 310 -29.53 25.57 4.82
N GLU A 311 -30.71 26.17 5.07
CA GLU A 311 -31.75 25.63 5.95
C GLU A 311 -32.16 24.19 5.59
N ASN A 312 -32.30 23.88 4.29
CA ASN A 312 -32.69 22.55 3.85
C ASN A 312 -31.52 21.55 3.86
N VAL A 313 -30.27 21.99 3.70
CA VAL A 313 -29.09 21.14 3.91
C VAL A 313 -28.95 20.76 5.39
N ASP A 314 -29.22 21.69 6.31
CA ASP A 314 -29.20 21.38 7.75
C ASP A 314 -30.31 20.39 8.14
N LYS A 315 -31.54 20.55 7.62
CA LYS A 315 -32.61 19.54 7.78
C LYS A 315 -32.23 18.15 7.26
N LEU A 316 -31.42 18.08 6.19
CA LEU A 316 -30.94 16.82 5.65
C LEU A 316 -29.97 16.16 6.64
N LEU A 317 -29.06 16.93 7.26
CA LEU A 317 -28.20 16.45 8.35
C LEU A 317 -29.05 15.94 9.54
N GLU A 318 -29.95 16.78 10.07
CA GLU A 318 -30.84 16.42 11.19
C GLU A 318 -31.61 15.12 10.89
N GLY A 319 -32.21 15.01 9.70
CA GLY A 319 -32.97 13.84 9.30
C GLY A 319 -32.14 12.56 9.15
N LEU A 320 -30.86 12.66 8.79
CA LEU A 320 -29.95 11.52 8.74
C LEU A 320 -29.52 11.07 10.14
N GLU A 321 -29.13 11.99 11.03
CA GLU A 321 -28.76 11.65 12.42
C GLU A 321 -29.96 11.05 13.19
N GLU A 322 -31.17 11.63 13.07
CA GLU A 322 -32.39 11.04 13.62
C GLU A 322 -32.68 9.63 13.09
N THR A 323 -32.35 9.36 11.83
CA THR A 323 -32.61 8.06 11.17
C THR A 323 -31.57 7.00 11.53
N ALA A 324 -30.35 7.42 11.89
CA ALA A 324 -29.27 6.52 12.29
C ALA A 324 -29.35 6.08 13.77
N ASP A 325 -30.10 6.81 14.62
CA ASP A 325 -30.07 6.68 16.10
C ASP A 325 -28.65 6.88 16.67
N ALA A 326 -27.86 7.73 15.99
CA ALA A 326 -26.47 8.03 16.29
C ALA A 326 -26.07 9.40 15.71
N GLU A 327 -25.18 10.11 16.40
CA GLU A 327 -24.58 11.34 15.89
C GLU A 327 -23.38 11.05 14.97
N PHE A 328 -23.16 11.91 13.98
CA PHE A 328 -21.96 11.84 13.15
C PHE A 328 -20.73 12.27 13.95
N ALA A 329 -19.67 11.47 13.92
CA ALA A 329 -18.36 11.90 14.38
C ALA A 329 -17.90 13.14 13.59
N LEU A 330 -17.17 14.05 14.23
CA LEU A 330 -16.70 15.32 13.64
C LEU A 330 -15.49 15.11 12.70
N GLU A 331 -15.61 14.15 11.79
CA GLU A 331 -14.60 13.81 10.81
C GLU A 331 -15.15 13.98 9.40
N SER A 332 -14.31 14.47 8.49
CA SER A 332 -14.72 14.63 7.08
C SER A 332 -15.09 13.31 6.41
N PHE A 333 -14.43 12.20 6.73
CA PHE A 333 -14.70 10.93 6.06
C PHE A 333 -16.12 10.36 6.35
N PRO A 334 -16.55 10.11 7.60
CA PRO A 334 -17.92 9.67 7.89
C PRO A 334 -19.01 10.58 7.28
N ILE A 335 -18.83 11.91 7.42
CA ILE A 335 -19.78 12.92 6.93
C ILE A 335 -19.93 12.84 5.41
N TYR A 336 -18.82 12.80 4.66
CA TYR A 336 -18.87 12.71 3.19
C TYR A 336 -19.51 11.41 2.71
N GLN A 337 -19.30 10.29 3.41
CA GLN A 337 -19.95 9.03 3.05
C GLN A 337 -21.45 9.03 3.32
N ALA A 338 -21.89 9.58 4.46
CA ALA A 338 -23.30 9.71 4.78
C ALA A 338 -24.04 10.62 3.77
N VAL A 339 -23.43 11.75 3.41
CA VAL A 339 -23.93 12.64 2.34
C VAL A 339 -24.03 11.90 1.01
N ARG A 340 -22.96 11.22 0.59
CA ARG A 340 -22.93 10.47 -0.67
C ARG A 340 -24.04 9.42 -0.74
N PHE A 341 -24.19 8.62 0.31
CA PHE A 341 -25.24 7.61 0.41
C PHE A 341 -26.65 8.21 0.35
N ALA A 342 -26.88 9.35 1.02
CA ALA A 342 -28.16 10.06 0.93
C ALA A 342 -28.46 10.55 -0.49
N LEU A 343 -27.51 11.25 -1.12
CA LEU A 343 -27.68 11.80 -2.47
C LEU A 343 -27.91 10.74 -3.55
N PHE A 344 -27.30 9.56 -3.43
CA PHE A 344 -27.53 8.44 -4.36
C PHE A 344 -28.70 7.53 -3.99
N SER A 345 -29.32 7.69 -2.82
CA SER A 345 -30.54 6.97 -2.46
C SER A 345 -31.80 7.58 -3.08
N ASP A 346 -31.79 8.87 -3.41
CA ASP A 346 -32.85 9.55 -4.15
C ASP A 346 -32.28 10.70 -5.00
N ASP A 347 -32.33 10.54 -6.34
CA ASP A 347 -31.87 11.50 -7.36
C ASP A 347 -32.35 12.95 -7.11
N PHE A 348 -33.45 13.13 -6.35
CA PHE A 348 -33.93 14.45 -5.95
C PHE A 348 -32.82 15.31 -5.30
N PHE A 349 -31.96 14.72 -4.46
CA PHE A 349 -30.96 15.48 -3.69
C PHE A 349 -29.70 15.85 -4.50
N GLY A 350 -29.58 15.41 -5.75
CA GLY A 350 -28.42 15.68 -6.61
C GLY A 350 -28.36 17.08 -7.24
N ASP A 351 -29.43 17.88 -7.22
CA ASP A 351 -29.48 19.20 -7.88
C ASP A 351 -29.81 20.35 -6.90
N TYR A 352 -29.09 21.47 -7.03
CA TYR A 352 -29.24 22.66 -6.18
C TYR A 352 -30.69 23.20 -6.12
N ASN A 353 -31.44 23.11 -7.23
CA ASN A 353 -32.82 23.62 -7.30
C ASN A 353 -33.80 22.75 -6.51
N SER A 354 -33.47 21.47 -6.23
CA SER A 354 -34.29 20.59 -5.40
C SER A 354 -34.34 21.04 -3.95
N TYR A 355 -33.23 21.52 -3.40
CA TYR A 355 -33.16 22.18 -2.08
C TYR A 355 -33.92 23.51 -2.04
N LEU A 356 -34.34 24.07 -3.18
CA LEU A 356 -35.23 25.23 -3.27
C LEU A 356 -36.69 24.85 -3.59
N SER A 357 -36.97 23.56 -3.77
CA SER A 357 -38.30 23.06 -4.13
C SER A 357 -39.25 23.02 -2.94
N ALA A 358 -40.53 23.29 -3.19
CA ALA A 358 -41.59 23.09 -2.21
C ALA A 358 -41.83 21.60 -1.86
N ASP A 359 -41.27 20.68 -2.66
CA ASP A 359 -41.40 19.24 -2.46
C ASP A 359 -40.27 18.67 -1.55
N PHE A 360 -39.28 19.47 -1.14
CA PHE A 360 -38.11 19.04 -0.35
C PHE A 360 -38.47 18.21 0.88
N ASP A 361 -39.33 18.73 1.77
CA ASP A 361 -39.72 18.03 3.01
C ASP A 361 -40.43 16.69 2.71
N THR A 362 -41.05 16.55 1.53
CA THR A 362 -41.72 15.31 1.11
C THR A 362 -40.74 14.29 0.53
N ALA A 363 -39.74 14.73 -0.23
CA ALA A 363 -38.65 13.87 -0.71
C ALA A 363 -37.82 13.33 0.47
N LEU A 364 -37.45 14.19 1.41
CA LEU A 364 -36.67 13.82 2.60
C LEU A 364 -37.40 12.75 3.42
N ALA A 365 -38.67 12.98 3.75
CA ALA A 365 -39.49 11.99 4.47
C ALA A 365 -39.71 10.68 3.68
N SER A 366 -39.60 10.69 2.35
CA SER A 366 -39.70 9.50 1.50
C SER A 366 -38.41 8.68 1.51
N MET A 367 -37.25 9.35 1.38
CA MET A 367 -35.93 8.72 1.38
C MET A 367 -35.61 8.08 2.73
N LEU A 368 -35.79 8.82 3.85
CA LEU A 368 -35.51 8.31 5.19
C LEU A 368 -36.41 7.13 5.59
N ALA A 369 -37.61 7.03 4.98
CA ALA A 369 -38.55 5.94 5.18
C ALA A 369 -38.38 4.76 4.19
N ALA A 370 -37.38 4.79 3.31
CA ALA A 370 -37.12 3.70 2.37
C ALA A 370 -36.63 2.44 3.09
N ASP A 371 -37.07 1.27 2.61
CA ASP A 371 -36.76 -0.02 3.24
C ASP A 371 -35.25 -0.30 3.18
N GLY A 372 -34.65 -0.54 4.34
CA GLY A 372 -33.20 -0.74 4.51
C GLY A 372 -32.34 0.52 4.64
N PHE A 373 -32.87 1.73 4.38
CA PHE A 373 -32.07 2.97 4.39
C PHE A 373 -31.37 3.22 5.74
N ALA A 374 -32.12 3.17 6.85
CA ALA A 374 -31.57 3.34 8.20
C ALA A 374 -30.49 2.30 8.56
N THR A 375 -30.66 1.04 8.11
CA THR A 375 -29.68 -0.03 8.34
C THR A 375 -28.38 0.21 7.57
N ALA A 376 -28.47 0.70 6.34
CA ALA A 376 -27.31 1.05 5.53
C ALA A 376 -26.60 2.30 6.09
N LEU A 377 -27.33 3.36 6.46
CA LEU A 377 -26.77 4.56 7.08
C LEU A 377 -26.06 4.24 8.41
N GLY A 378 -26.69 3.47 9.30
CA GLY A 378 -26.06 3.01 10.54
C GLY A 378 -24.83 2.14 10.28
N THR A 379 -24.81 1.37 9.19
CA THR A 379 -23.60 0.62 8.77
C THR A 379 -22.48 1.57 8.36
N ILE A 380 -22.78 2.59 7.55
CA ILE A 380 -21.79 3.59 7.09
C ILE A 380 -21.11 4.27 8.28
N MET A 381 -21.89 4.67 9.29
CA MET A 381 -21.36 5.32 10.48
C MET A 381 -20.49 4.40 11.33
N ASN A 382 -20.92 3.16 11.59
CA ASN A 382 -20.13 2.19 12.34
C ASN A 382 -18.83 1.81 11.61
N GLU A 383 -18.87 1.62 10.29
CA GLU A 383 -17.70 1.31 9.46
C GLU A 383 -16.76 2.52 9.26
N ALA A 384 -17.10 3.69 9.80
CA ALA A 384 -16.27 4.90 9.78
C ALA A 384 -15.72 5.26 11.16
N SER A 385 -16.18 4.63 12.24
CA SER A 385 -15.55 4.71 13.56
C SER A 385 -14.29 3.83 13.59
N VAL A 386 -13.13 4.44 13.85
CA VAL A 386 -11.84 3.74 13.93
C VAL A 386 -11.19 3.88 15.30
N GLN A 387 -10.40 2.87 15.65
CA GLN A 387 -9.51 2.85 16.80
C GLN A 387 -8.17 3.49 16.42
N PHE A 388 -7.59 4.29 17.31
CA PHE A 388 -6.29 4.90 17.09
C PHE A 388 -5.23 4.08 17.86
N VAL A 389 -4.24 3.53 17.15
CA VAL A 389 -3.28 2.55 17.72
C VAL A 389 -2.38 3.10 18.82
N ASN A 390 -2.17 4.42 18.78
CA ASN A 390 -1.42 5.22 19.74
C ASN A 390 -2.22 5.64 20.99
N ILE A 391 -3.50 5.25 21.11
CA ILE A 391 -4.28 5.51 22.33
C ILE A 391 -4.14 4.29 23.26
N PRO A 392 -3.61 4.48 24.49
CA PRO A 392 -3.44 3.40 25.46
C PRO A 392 -4.74 2.63 25.76
N LEU A 393 -4.74 1.35 25.40
CA LEU A 393 -5.82 0.43 25.69
C LEU A 393 -5.91 0.13 27.19
N ALA A 394 -7.14 0.15 27.71
CA ALA A 394 -7.41 -0.34 29.05
C ALA A 394 -7.02 -1.83 29.17
N ALA A 395 -6.47 -2.24 30.32
CA ALA A 395 -5.97 -3.60 30.57
C ALA A 395 -6.98 -4.76 30.35
N ALA A 396 -8.27 -4.46 30.19
CA ALA A 396 -9.32 -5.44 29.86
C ALA A 396 -9.53 -5.64 28.35
N ASN A 397 -8.96 -4.74 27.53
CA ASN A 397 -9.13 -4.66 26.07
C ASN A 397 -7.82 -4.98 25.31
N LEU A 398 -6.72 -5.25 26.02
CA LEU A 398 -5.44 -5.61 25.39
C LEU A 398 -5.61 -6.87 24.53
N PRO A 399 -5.11 -6.90 23.28
CA PRO A 399 -5.19 -8.07 22.44
C PRO A 399 -4.26 -9.19 22.95
N GLY A 400 -3.04 -8.85 23.39
CA GLY A 400 -2.00 -9.81 23.79
C GLY A 400 -1.75 -10.88 22.73
N ASP A 401 -1.33 -12.08 23.15
CA ASP A 401 -1.06 -13.24 22.27
C ASP A 401 -2.29 -13.79 21.49
N ASN A 402 -3.46 -13.14 21.58
CA ASN A 402 -4.67 -13.59 20.91
C ASN A 402 -4.73 -13.06 19.48
N ASN A 403 -4.26 -13.89 18.54
CA ASN A 403 -4.31 -13.65 17.10
C ASN A 403 -5.64 -13.05 16.59
N THR A 404 -6.79 -13.55 17.08
CA THR A 404 -8.10 -13.00 16.66
C THR A 404 -8.32 -11.59 17.20
N ALA A 405 -7.93 -11.32 18.44
CA ALA A 405 -8.06 -9.98 19.01
C ALA A 405 -7.10 -8.95 18.36
N ARG A 406 -5.88 -9.37 17.99
CA ARG A 406 -4.95 -8.54 17.21
C ARG A 406 -5.50 -8.21 15.83
N ALA A 407 -5.96 -9.21 15.08
CA ALA A 407 -6.59 -9.00 13.77
C ALA A 407 -7.85 -8.12 13.86
N ASP A 408 -8.71 -8.36 14.85
CA ASP A 408 -9.92 -7.56 15.09
C ASP A 408 -9.57 -6.10 15.49
N TYR A 409 -8.49 -5.87 16.23
CA TYR A 409 -7.99 -4.53 16.56
C TYR A 409 -7.45 -3.84 15.30
N TYR A 410 -6.51 -4.47 14.60
CA TYR A 410 -5.91 -3.94 13.36
C TYR A 410 -6.97 -3.55 12.33
N PHE A 411 -7.89 -4.45 11.97
CA PHE A 411 -8.89 -4.22 10.93
C PHE A 411 -10.00 -3.23 11.33
N ASN A 412 -9.99 -2.69 12.55
CA ASN A 412 -10.86 -1.59 12.97
C ASN A 412 -10.06 -0.37 13.44
N SER A 413 -8.77 -0.29 13.09
CA SER A 413 -7.87 0.79 13.47
C SER A 413 -7.55 1.76 12.32
N ASN A 414 -6.94 2.90 12.67
CA ASN A 414 -6.44 3.91 11.74
C ASN A 414 -5.28 3.42 10.83
N ILE A 415 -4.63 2.30 11.16
CA ILE A 415 -3.54 1.70 10.35
C ILE A 415 -4.00 0.56 9.42
N ASP A 416 -5.29 0.20 9.40
CA ASP A 416 -5.82 -0.74 8.41
C ASP A 416 -5.58 -0.18 7.00
N ARG A 417 -4.82 -0.91 6.18
CA ARG A 417 -4.53 -0.58 4.77
C ARG A 417 -5.81 -0.29 3.97
N ASN A 418 -6.91 -0.95 4.31
CA ASN A 418 -8.23 -0.70 3.71
C ASN A 418 -8.87 0.61 4.18
N TYR A 419 -8.70 0.98 5.45
CA TYR A 419 -9.14 2.28 5.97
C TYR A 419 -8.34 3.42 5.35
N LEU A 420 -7.01 3.28 5.26
CA LEU A 420 -6.13 4.24 4.59
C LEU A 420 -6.52 4.46 3.13
N ALA A 421 -6.82 3.39 2.38
CA ALA A 421 -7.33 3.49 1.01
C ALA A 421 -8.72 4.18 0.95
N ARG A 422 -9.63 3.89 1.90
CA ARG A 422 -10.94 4.56 1.99
C ARG A 422 -10.81 6.05 2.31
N LYS A 423 -9.85 6.49 3.14
CA LYS A 423 -9.63 7.90 3.50
C LYS A 423 -9.46 8.79 2.25
N LEU A 424 -8.78 8.27 1.22
CA LEU A 424 -8.55 8.94 -0.07
C LEU A 424 -9.84 9.36 -0.80
N ILE A 425 -10.91 8.57 -0.62
CA ILE A 425 -12.24 8.79 -1.24
C ILE A 425 -12.86 10.13 -0.79
N SER A 426 -12.53 10.61 0.42
CA SER A 426 -13.05 11.89 0.96
C SER A 426 -12.70 13.12 0.11
N LYS A 427 -11.75 12.99 -0.83
CA LYS A 427 -11.29 14.06 -1.72
C LYS A 427 -11.51 13.77 -3.21
N VAL A 428 -12.23 12.69 -3.54
CA VAL A 428 -12.53 12.28 -4.92
C VAL A 428 -14.02 12.44 -5.22
N TYR A 429 -14.32 13.29 -6.21
CA TYR A 429 -15.69 13.65 -6.62
C TYR A 429 -16.17 12.90 -7.87
N ASP A 430 -15.52 11.78 -8.21
CA ASP A 430 -15.83 10.97 -9.39
C ASP A 430 -16.23 9.56 -8.96
N ASP A 431 -17.49 9.18 -9.18
CA ASP A 431 -18.05 7.93 -8.67
C ASP A 431 -17.44 6.69 -9.31
N GLU A 432 -16.96 6.77 -10.56
CA GLU A 432 -16.27 5.65 -11.23
C GLU A 432 -14.94 5.35 -10.50
N ILE A 433 -14.22 6.39 -10.09
CA ILE A 433 -12.98 6.30 -9.31
C ILE A 433 -13.27 5.87 -7.87
N ASN A 434 -14.32 6.41 -7.25
CA ASN A 434 -14.71 6.04 -5.87
C ASN A 434 -15.12 4.56 -5.78
N ASP A 435 -15.94 4.08 -6.71
CA ASP A 435 -16.34 2.67 -6.78
C ASP A 435 -15.13 1.77 -7.07
N ALA A 436 -14.19 2.21 -7.92
CA ALA A 436 -12.95 1.47 -8.19
C ALA A 436 -12.08 1.33 -6.93
N ILE A 437 -11.92 2.40 -6.14
CA ILE A 437 -11.21 2.34 -4.83
C ILE A 437 -11.96 1.39 -3.87
N TYR A 438 -13.28 1.45 -3.82
CA TYR A 438 -14.08 0.53 -3.00
C TYR A 438 -13.96 -0.93 -3.48
N LEU A 439 -13.80 -1.18 -4.78
CA LEU A 439 -13.59 -2.53 -5.30
C LEU A 439 -12.26 -3.13 -4.84
N GLU A 440 -11.18 -2.36 -4.79
CA GLU A 440 -9.89 -2.79 -4.23
C GLU A 440 -10.01 -3.14 -2.73
N VAL A 441 -10.69 -2.27 -1.96
CA VAL A 441 -10.99 -2.47 -0.54
C VAL A 441 -11.85 -3.73 -0.29
N ILE A 442 -12.89 -3.93 -1.10
CA ILE A 442 -13.79 -5.09 -1.00
C ILE A 442 -13.04 -6.37 -1.38
N TYR A 443 -12.19 -6.33 -2.41
CA TYR A 443 -11.34 -7.45 -2.80
C TYR A 443 -10.38 -7.83 -1.68
N SER A 444 -9.67 -6.84 -1.11
CA SER A 444 -8.70 -7.04 -0.03
C SER A 444 -9.36 -7.62 1.23
N TYR A 445 -10.41 -7.00 1.77
CA TYR A 445 -11.17 -7.55 2.90
C TYR A 445 -11.72 -8.96 2.64
N ALA A 446 -12.26 -9.22 1.43
CA ALA A 446 -12.76 -10.55 1.09
C ALA A 446 -11.63 -11.58 1.03
N SER A 447 -10.45 -11.20 0.52
CA SER A 447 -9.25 -12.06 0.47
C SER A 447 -8.73 -12.41 1.87
N TYR A 448 -8.85 -11.50 2.83
CA TYR A 448 -8.51 -11.71 4.24
C TYR A 448 -9.60 -12.48 5.02
N GLY A 449 -10.68 -12.90 4.35
CA GLY A 449 -11.78 -13.65 4.97
C GLY A 449 -12.83 -12.81 5.69
N MET A 450 -12.74 -11.47 5.63
CA MET A 450 -13.70 -10.55 6.23
C MET A 450 -14.97 -10.37 5.36
N LEU A 451 -15.55 -11.49 4.93
CA LEU A 451 -16.62 -11.56 3.92
C LEU A 451 -17.84 -10.69 4.28
N GLU A 452 -18.26 -10.69 5.54
CA GLU A 452 -19.37 -9.86 6.02
C GLU A 452 -19.05 -8.36 6.00
N LYS A 453 -17.80 -7.95 6.30
CA LYS A 453 -17.37 -6.55 6.23
C LYS A 453 -17.28 -6.10 4.77
N ALA A 454 -16.67 -6.91 3.91
CA ALA A 454 -16.64 -6.70 2.47
C ALA A 454 -18.05 -6.59 1.86
N LYS A 455 -18.99 -7.45 2.28
CA LYS A 455 -20.39 -7.39 1.84
C LYS A 455 -21.11 -6.14 2.33
N ARG A 456 -20.98 -5.77 3.62
CA ARG A 456 -21.56 -4.52 4.14
C ARG A 456 -21.05 -3.30 3.38
N ILE A 457 -19.76 -3.25 3.09
CA ILE A 457 -19.14 -2.16 2.32
C ILE A 457 -19.68 -2.15 0.88
N SER A 458 -19.71 -3.30 0.21
CA SER A 458 -20.31 -3.46 -1.13
C SER A 458 -21.78 -3.08 -1.19
N ASP A 459 -22.52 -3.23 -0.09
CA ASP A 459 -23.93 -2.91 -0.04
C ASP A 459 -24.20 -1.42 0.16
N ALA A 460 -23.38 -0.76 0.97
CA ALA A 460 -23.59 0.61 1.43
C ALA A 460 -22.89 1.70 0.61
N PHE A 461 -21.71 1.41 0.04
CA PHE A 461 -20.86 2.46 -0.56
C PHE A 461 -20.71 2.39 -2.09
N LEU A 462 -21.00 1.25 -2.73
CA LEU A 462 -20.91 1.14 -4.20
C LEU A 462 -22.19 1.67 -4.87
N VAL A 463 -22.01 2.68 -5.73
CA VAL A 463 -23.11 3.38 -6.42
C VAL A 463 -23.43 2.71 -7.75
N MET A 464 -22.42 2.36 -8.54
CA MET A 464 -22.61 1.80 -9.87
C MET A 464 -23.02 0.32 -9.78
N SER A 465 -24.12 -0.03 -10.44
CA SER A 465 -24.59 -1.42 -10.47
C SER A 465 -23.54 -2.40 -11.03
N PHE A 466 -22.70 -1.97 -11.97
CA PHE A 466 -21.64 -2.81 -12.51
C PHE A 466 -20.59 -3.14 -11.43
N SER A 467 -20.09 -2.13 -10.72
CA SER A 467 -19.18 -2.29 -9.58
C SER A 467 -19.78 -3.19 -8.50
N LYS A 468 -21.06 -2.99 -8.15
CA LYS A 468 -21.74 -3.85 -7.16
C LYS A 468 -21.81 -5.32 -7.58
N ALA A 469 -21.94 -5.62 -8.88
CA ALA A 469 -21.86 -6.98 -9.38
C ALA A 469 -20.43 -7.56 -9.29
N THR A 470 -19.41 -6.80 -9.68
CA THR A 470 -18.00 -7.18 -9.54
C THR A 470 -17.63 -7.47 -8.08
N ALA A 471 -18.10 -6.63 -7.15
CA ALA A 471 -17.92 -6.82 -5.71
C ALA A 471 -18.57 -8.12 -5.20
N TYR A 472 -19.82 -8.42 -5.60
CA TYR A 472 -20.45 -9.70 -5.28
C TYR A 472 -19.70 -10.90 -5.87
N ARG A 473 -19.08 -10.77 -7.06
CA ARG A 473 -18.18 -11.82 -7.58
C ARG A 473 -16.93 -11.98 -6.73
N TYR A 474 -16.27 -10.88 -6.33
CA TYR A 474 -15.10 -10.93 -5.44
C TYR A 474 -15.43 -11.59 -4.10
N ILE A 475 -16.52 -11.18 -3.45
CA ILE A 475 -16.97 -11.78 -2.18
C ILE A 475 -17.31 -13.26 -2.43
N GLY A 476 -18.01 -13.61 -3.51
CA GLY A 476 -18.34 -14.99 -3.88
C GLY A 476 -17.11 -15.89 -4.06
N LYS A 477 -16.09 -15.41 -4.79
CA LYS A 477 -14.79 -16.07 -5.03
C LYS A 477 -14.13 -16.49 -3.72
N PHE A 478 -14.10 -15.62 -2.71
CA PHE A 478 -13.49 -15.91 -1.40
C PHE A 478 -14.44 -16.62 -0.44
N THR A 479 -15.76 -16.42 -0.55
CA THR A 479 -16.78 -17.24 0.13
C THR A 479 -16.68 -18.71 -0.24
N ARG A 480 -16.20 -19.03 -1.45
CA ARG A 480 -15.91 -20.43 -1.84
C ARG A 480 -14.80 -21.06 -0.98
N VAL A 481 -13.84 -20.26 -0.53
CA VAL A 481 -12.67 -20.71 0.24
C VAL A 481 -13.01 -20.81 1.73
N TYR A 482 -13.78 -19.85 2.26
CA TYR A 482 -14.00 -19.71 3.71
C TYR A 482 -15.44 -19.99 4.18
N GLY A 483 -16.42 -19.97 3.28
CA GLY A 483 -17.86 -20.09 3.55
C GLY A 483 -18.51 -21.32 2.92
N SER A 484 -19.77 -21.20 2.51
CA SER A 484 -20.55 -22.32 1.94
C SER A 484 -20.81 -22.19 0.44
N ALA A 485 -20.82 -23.31 -0.28
CA ALA A 485 -21.07 -23.33 -1.73
C ALA A 485 -22.44 -22.76 -2.13
N ASP A 486 -23.47 -22.91 -1.28
CA ASP A 486 -24.80 -22.32 -1.53
C ASP A 486 -24.81 -20.80 -1.33
N GLU A 487 -23.99 -20.28 -0.42
CA GLU A 487 -23.81 -18.83 -0.21
C GLU A 487 -23.00 -18.19 -1.32
N THR A 488 -21.90 -18.82 -1.74
CA THR A 488 -21.17 -18.46 -2.97
C THR A 488 -22.12 -18.44 -4.16
N TYR A 489 -22.96 -19.47 -4.34
CA TYR A 489 -23.93 -19.51 -5.43
C TYR A 489 -24.87 -18.29 -5.41
N ASN A 490 -25.40 -17.92 -4.24
CA ASN A 490 -26.31 -16.76 -4.13
C ASN A 490 -25.62 -15.43 -4.45
N LEU A 491 -24.34 -15.26 -4.06
CA LEU A 491 -23.54 -14.08 -4.39
C LEU A 491 -23.24 -14.00 -5.90
N LEU A 492 -22.73 -15.10 -6.49
CA LEU A 492 -22.48 -15.20 -7.93
C LEU A 492 -23.76 -14.98 -8.75
N LYS A 493 -24.90 -15.51 -8.27
CA LYS A 493 -26.19 -15.32 -8.95
C LYS A 493 -26.69 -13.87 -8.87
N SER A 494 -26.47 -13.22 -7.73
CA SER A 494 -26.78 -11.79 -7.57
C SER A 494 -25.93 -10.93 -8.51
N ALA A 495 -24.64 -11.24 -8.67
CA ALA A 495 -23.77 -10.58 -9.64
C ALA A 495 -24.25 -10.79 -11.10
N GLU A 496 -24.55 -12.02 -11.49
CA GLU A 496 -25.07 -12.34 -12.83
C GLU A 496 -26.37 -11.59 -13.13
N ASP A 497 -27.34 -11.61 -12.20
CA ASP A 497 -28.64 -10.97 -12.40
C ASP A 497 -28.52 -9.44 -12.54
N ILE A 498 -27.57 -8.82 -11.85
CA ILE A 498 -27.27 -7.39 -12.03
C ILE A 498 -26.66 -7.12 -13.41
N ILE A 499 -25.64 -7.86 -13.84
CA ILE A 499 -25.00 -7.65 -15.16
C ILE A 499 -26.00 -7.89 -16.31
N VAL A 500 -26.81 -8.97 -16.23
CA VAL A 500 -27.85 -9.27 -17.23
C VAL A 500 -28.93 -8.19 -17.23
N SER A 501 -29.25 -7.59 -16.07
CA SER A 501 -30.15 -6.45 -15.96
C SER A 501 -29.58 -5.19 -16.65
N ILE A 502 -28.30 -4.86 -16.43
CA ILE A 502 -27.60 -3.73 -17.09
C ILE A 502 -27.65 -3.89 -18.62
N TYR A 503 -27.28 -5.06 -19.12
CA TYR A 503 -27.35 -5.40 -20.55
C TYR A 503 -28.78 -5.22 -21.10
N SER A 504 -29.77 -5.79 -20.40
CA SER A 504 -31.18 -5.75 -20.80
C SER A 504 -31.75 -4.32 -20.79
N ALA A 505 -31.34 -3.49 -19.83
CA ALA A 505 -31.80 -2.12 -19.66
C ALA A 505 -31.25 -1.18 -20.74
N ARG A 506 -29.99 -1.40 -21.18
CA ARG A 506 -29.39 -0.63 -22.29
C ARG A 506 -30.11 -0.90 -23.62
N GLY A 507 -30.52 -2.15 -23.87
CA GLY A 507 -31.39 -2.53 -24.98
C GLY A 507 -30.82 -2.30 -26.39
N ASP A 508 -29.51 -2.09 -26.51
CA ASP A 508 -28.81 -1.90 -27.79
C ASP A 508 -28.38 -3.22 -28.45
N GLY A 509 -28.44 -4.34 -27.70
CA GLY A 509 -28.05 -5.67 -28.17
C GLY A 509 -26.54 -5.81 -28.37
N VAL A 510 -25.73 -5.02 -27.65
CA VAL A 510 -24.26 -5.05 -27.73
C VAL A 510 -23.70 -5.30 -26.34
N ILE A 511 -23.09 -6.45 -26.12
CA ILE A 511 -22.34 -6.72 -24.88
C ILE A 511 -21.04 -5.90 -24.85
N THR A 512 -20.72 -5.28 -23.71
CA THR A 512 -19.49 -4.49 -23.54
C THR A 512 -18.25 -5.39 -23.34
N SER A 513 -17.08 -4.78 -23.07
CA SER A 513 -15.90 -5.57 -22.67
C SER A 513 -16.12 -6.20 -21.32
N ASP A 514 -16.65 -5.39 -20.42
CA ASP A 514 -16.56 -5.56 -18.99
C ASP A 514 -17.68 -6.52 -18.56
N GLU A 515 -18.86 -6.39 -19.18
CA GLU A 515 -19.94 -7.39 -19.10
C GLU A 515 -19.49 -8.78 -19.59
N ALA A 516 -18.79 -8.86 -20.74
CA ALA A 516 -18.34 -10.14 -21.28
C ALA A 516 -17.25 -10.78 -20.40
N SER A 517 -16.32 -9.98 -19.87
CA SER A 517 -15.28 -10.44 -18.95
C SER A 517 -15.88 -10.92 -17.63
N GLU A 518 -16.73 -10.11 -16.99
CA GLU A 518 -17.38 -10.46 -15.71
C GLU A 518 -18.24 -11.72 -15.84
N LEU A 519 -19.04 -11.86 -16.91
CA LEU A 519 -19.87 -13.05 -17.11
C LEU A 519 -19.04 -14.31 -17.41
N ILE A 520 -17.87 -14.20 -18.05
CA ILE A 520 -16.96 -15.36 -18.20
C ILE A 520 -16.30 -15.73 -16.88
N LEU A 521 -15.88 -14.76 -16.07
CA LEU A 521 -15.38 -15.01 -14.72
C LEU A 521 -16.48 -15.67 -13.87
N LEU A 522 -17.72 -15.17 -13.88
CA LEU A 522 -18.88 -15.80 -13.23
C LEU A 522 -19.14 -17.22 -13.74
N SER A 523 -19.05 -17.49 -15.05
CA SER A 523 -19.19 -18.84 -15.60
C SER A 523 -18.12 -19.80 -15.07
N THR A 524 -16.92 -19.27 -14.79
CA THR A 524 -15.79 -20.05 -14.25
C THR A 524 -15.99 -20.31 -12.75
N GLU A 525 -16.41 -19.30 -11.98
CA GLU A 525 -16.74 -19.42 -10.55
C GLU A 525 -17.93 -20.37 -10.29
N TYR A 526 -18.96 -20.37 -11.15
CA TYR A 526 -20.03 -21.38 -11.09
C TYR A 526 -19.49 -22.80 -11.25
N ALA A 527 -18.61 -23.04 -12.24
CA ALA A 527 -18.00 -24.34 -12.40
C ALA A 527 -17.18 -24.74 -11.16
N TYR A 528 -16.53 -23.79 -10.47
CA TYR A 528 -15.73 -24.04 -9.25
C TYR A 528 -16.56 -24.46 -8.02
N ILE A 529 -17.88 -24.28 -8.03
CA ILE A 529 -18.80 -24.75 -6.97
C ILE A 529 -19.69 -25.91 -7.43
N ASP A 530 -19.22 -26.71 -8.39
CA ASP A 530 -19.92 -27.84 -9.00
C ASP A 530 -21.29 -27.46 -9.63
N ARG A 531 -21.43 -26.22 -10.12
CA ARG A 531 -22.61 -25.70 -10.83
C ARG A 531 -22.35 -25.61 -12.34
N GLN A 532 -22.09 -26.78 -12.94
CA GLN A 532 -21.70 -26.92 -14.35
C GLN A 532 -22.83 -26.56 -15.32
N ASP A 533 -24.08 -26.88 -14.98
CA ASP A 533 -25.26 -26.52 -15.80
C ASP A 533 -25.40 -24.99 -15.90
N GLU A 534 -25.12 -24.27 -14.82
CA GLU A 534 -25.13 -22.79 -14.78
C GLU A 534 -23.94 -22.17 -15.53
N SER A 535 -22.75 -22.77 -15.44
CA SER A 535 -21.58 -22.38 -16.25
C SER A 535 -21.87 -22.52 -17.74
N LEU A 536 -22.38 -23.67 -18.18
CA LEU A 536 -22.70 -23.95 -19.57
C LEU A 536 -23.80 -23.02 -20.08
N ARG A 537 -24.92 -22.88 -19.35
CA ARG A 537 -26.01 -21.95 -19.70
C ARG A 537 -25.50 -20.53 -19.93
N LEU A 538 -24.58 -20.05 -19.08
CA LEU A 538 -24.07 -18.68 -19.21
C LEU A 538 -23.17 -18.51 -20.44
N LYS A 539 -22.34 -19.52 -20.76
CA LYS A 539 -21.54 -19.56 -22.00
C LYS A 539 -22.40 -19.64 -23.26
N GLU A 540 -23.45 -20.48 -23.26
CA GLU A 540 -24.43 -20.57 -24.35
C GLU A 540 -25.14 -19.23 -24.58
N TRP A 541 -25.58 -18.57 -23.50
CA TRP A 541 -26.22 -17.25 -23.58
C TRP A 541 -25.28 -16.18 -24.15
N LEU A 542 -24.03 -16.10 -23.66
CA LEU A 542 -23.02 -15.19 -24.18
C LEU A 542 -22.77 -15.38 -25.68
N ALA A 543 -22.67 -16.64 -26.14
CA ALA A 543 -22.49 -16.96 -27.54
C ALA A 543 -23.70 -16.54 -28.41
N GLU A 544 -24.92 -16.74 -27.92
CA GLU A 544 -26.15 -16.31 -28.60
C GLU A 544 -26.23 -14.77 -28.74
N GLU A 545 -25.98 -14.02 -27.66
CA GLU A 545 -26.01 -12.56 -27.69
C GLU A 545 -24.92 -11.98 -28.62
N ILE A 546 -23.69 -12.51 -28.59
CA ILE A 546 -22.63 -12.09 -29.51
C ILE A 546 -23.00 -12.40 -30.96
N ALA A 547 -23.60 -13.56 -31.24
CA ALA A 547 -24.05 -13.92 -32.59
C ALA A 547 -25.13 -12.95 -33.12
N ASN A 548 -25.99 -12.44 -32.25
CA ASN A 548 -27.06 -11.50 -32.57
C ASN A 548 -26.57 -10.07 -32.89
N ILE A 549 -25.31 -9.71 -32.59
CA ILE A 549 -24.74 -8.39 -32.90
C ILE A 549 -24.70 -8.16 -34.43
N ALA A 550 -25.55 -7.25 -34.90
CA ALA A 550 -25.70 -6.95 -36.33
C ALA A 550 -24.47 -6.24 -36.95
N ASN A 551 -23.75 -5.43 -36.18
CA ASN A 551 -22.53 -4.76 -36.65
C ASN A 551 -21.36 -5.74 -36.64
N GLU A 552 -20.83 -6.05 -37.83
CA GLU A 552 -19.73 -7.02 -37.97
C GLU A 552 -18.52 -6.63 -37.12
N THR A 553 -18.05 -5.38 -37.17
CA THR A 553 -16.87 -4.93 -36.40
C THR A 553 -17.08 -5.09 -34.89
N THR A 554 -18.22 -4.64 -34.38
CA THR A 554 -18.58 -4.78 -32.96
C THR A 554 -18.60 -6.25 -32.53
N ARG A 555 -19.16 -7.14 -33.37
CA ARG A 555 -19.18 -8.58 -33.12
C ARG A 555 -17.77 -9.19 -33.08
N LYS A 556 -16.84 -8.77 -33.97
CA LYS A 556 -15.44 -9.24 -33.92
C LYS A 556 -14.77 -8.85 -32.60
N THR A 557 -15.00 -7.62 -32.13
CA THR A 557 -14.43 -7.12 -30.88
C THR A 557 -14.99 -7.87 -29.67
N ALA A 558 -16.31 -8.05 -29.58
CA ALA A 558 -16.95 -8.80 -28.50
C ALA A 558 -16.46 -10.27 -28.45
N HIS A 559 -16.41 -10.94 -29.61
CA HIS A 559 -15.84 -12.29 -29.71
C HIS A 559 -14.36 -12.33 -29.31
N GLY A 560 -13.55 -11.34 -29.67
CA GLY A 560 -12.13 -11.28 -29.28
C GLY A 560 -11.95 -11.20 -27.77
N ARG A 561 -12.82 -10.46 -27.08
CA ARG A 561 -12.83 -10.33 -25.61
C ARG A 561 -13.22 -11.64 -24.92
N LEU A 562 -14.29 -12.28 -25.40
CA LEU A 562 -14.70 -13.62 -24.95
C LEU A 562 -13.56 -14.64 -25.07
N LEU A 563 -12.86 -14.66 -26.21
CA LEU A 563 -11.74 -15.57 -26.47
C LEU A 563 -10.58 -15.38 -25.48
N THR A 564 -10.18 -14.13 -25.21
CA THR A 564 -9.12 -13.82 -24.22
C THR A 564 -9.55 -14.15 -22.78
N ALA A 565 -10.81 -13.92 -22.42
CA ALA A 565 -11.32 -14.28 -21.09
C ALA A 565 -11.33 -15.81 -20.87
N GLN A 566 -11.75 -16.59 -21.89
CA GLN A 566 -11.73 -18.05 -21.81
C GLN A 566 -10.30 -18.62 -21.81
N TRP A 567 -9.35 -17.98 -22.49
CA TRP A 567 -7.92 -18.37 -22.45
C TRP A 567 -7.39 -18.40 -21.01
N HIS A 568 -7.52 -17.29 -20.27
CA HIS A 568 -7.04 -17.20 -18.88
C HIS A 568 -7.80 -18.13 -17.92
N ALA A 569 -9.09 -18.38 -18.17
CA ALA A 569 -9.87 -19.35 -17.40
C ALA A 569 -9.35 -20.79 -17.61
N ALA A 570 -9.06 -21.19 -18.86
CA ALA A 570 -8.49 -22.50 -19.18
C ALA A 570 -7.07 -22.65 -18.60
N GLU A 571 -6.23 -21.62 -18.75
CA GLU A 571 -4.86 -21.56 -18.19
C GLU A 571 -4.85 -21.80 -16.68
N THR A 572 -5.71 -21.09 -15.94
CA THR A 572 -5.83 -21.23 -14.48
C THR A 572 -6.23 -22.66 -14.07
N LEU A 573 -7.13 -23.30 -14.83
CA LEU A 573 -7.57 -24.68 -14.57
C LEU A 573 -6.48 -25.72 -14.88
N VAL A 574 -5.67 -25.48 -15.93
CA VAL A 574 -4.52 -26.34 -16.27
C VAL A 574 -3.45 -26.28 -15.18
N TYR A 575 -3.04 -25.08 -14.76
CA TYR A 575 -2.01 -24.94 -13.72
C TYR A 575 -2.44 -25.41 -12.33
N SER A 576 -3.75 -25.40 -12.03
CA SER A 576 -4.30 -26.00 -10.80
C SER A 576 -4.54 -27.51 -10.90
N ASN A 577 -4.22 -28.15 -12.04
CA ASN A 577 -4.44 -29.57 -12.32
C ASN A 577 -5.92 -29.99 -12.09
N ASP A 578 -6.85 -29.11 -12.49
CA ASP A 578 -8.28 -29.35 -12.29
C ASP A 578 -8.83 -30.37 -13.29
N SER A 579 -9.70 -31.27 -12.82
CA SER A 579 -10.41 -32.25 -13.64
C SER A 579 -11.20 -31.69 -14.83
N ARG A 580 -11.53 -30.39 -14.81
CA ARG A 580 -12.31 -29.67 -15.83
C ARG A 580 -11.44 -28.94 -16.85
N ALA A 581 -10.11 -29.01 -16.71
CA ALA A 581 -9.17 -28.28 -17.57
C ALA A 581 -9.30 -28.68 -19.05
N GLU A 582 -9.50 -29.98 -19.37
CA GLU A 582 -9.70 -30.42 -20.76
C GLU A 582 -10.93 -29.74 -21.39
N ASP A 583 -12.09 -29.74 -20.73
CA ASP A 583 -13.31 -29.09 -21.23
C ASP A 583 -13.15 -27.57 -21.44
N ALA A 584 -12.34 -26.92 -20.58
CA ALA A 584 -12.05 -25.49 -20.70
C ALA A 584 -11.11 -25.17 -21.89
N VAL A 585 -10.15 -26.05 -22.18
CA VAL A 585 -9.26 -25.93 -23.35
C VAL A 585 -10.02 -26.28 -24.64
N ASP A 586 -10.91 -27.27 -24.61
CA ASP A 586 -11.79 -27.62 -25.73
C ASP A 586 -12.68 -26.43 -26.12
N TYR A 587 -13.34 -25.78 -25.15
CA TYR A 587 -14.15 -24.58 -25.42
C TYR A 587 -13.30 -23.38 -25.86
N PHE A 588 -12.06 -23.24 -25.36
CA PHE A 588 -11.13 -22.25 -25.87
C PHE A 588 -10.82 -22.49 -27.36
N VAL A 589 -10.55 -23.74 -27.77
CA VAL A 589 -10.32 -24.12 -29.17
C VAL A 589 -11.54 -23.85 -30.06
N GLU A 590 -12.75 -24.17 -29.60
CA GLU A 590 -14.00 -23.83 -30.31
C GLU A 590 -14.12 -22.32 -30.58
N LEU A 591 -13.79 -21.48 -29.59
CA LEU A 591 -13.76 -20.03 -29.79
C LEU A 591 -12.69 -19.59 -30.79
N ILE A 592 -11.50 -20.21 -30.83
CA ILE A 592 -10.48 -19.86 -31.84
C ILE A 592 -11.01 -20.11 -33.27
N GLU A 593 -11.78 -21.18 -33.48
CA GLU A 593 -12.43 -21.46 -34.78
C GLU A 593 -13.47 -20.39 -35.17
N GLY A 594 -14.19 -19.85 -34.19
CA GLY A 594 -15.12 -18.72 -34.38
C GLY A 594 -14.43 -17.38 -34.69
N GLN A 595 -13.14 -17.26 -34.42
CA GLN A 595 -12.41 -16.00 -34.55
C GLN A 595 -12.25 -15.57 -36.02
N TYR A 596 -12.52 -14.29 -36.29
CA TYR A 596 -12.35 -13.70 -37.61
C TYR A 596 -10.88 -13.48 -37.99
N PRO A 597 -10.45 -13.83 -39.22
CA PRO A 597 -9.08 -13.60 -39.67
C PRO A 597 -8.75 -12.11 -39.88
N ASN A 598 -7.47 -11.79 -39.72
CA ASN A 598 -6.91 -10.45 -39.89
C ASN A 598 -6.98 -9.99 -41.37
N THR A 599 -7.20 -8.70 -41.59
CA THR A 599 -7.34 -8.11 -42.93
C THR A 599 -6.00 -7.92 -43.65
N THR A 600 -4.89 -7.89 -42.92
CA THR A 600 -3.54 -7.67 -43.47
C THR A 600 -2.97 -8.94 -44.11
N PRO A 601 -2.63 -8.94 -45.42
CA PRO A 601 -1.99 -10.09 -46.08
C PRO A 601 -0.69 -10.51 -45.39
N GLY A 602 -0.44 -11.81 -45.27
CA GLY A 602 0.73 -12.36 -44.55
C GLY A 602 0.73 -12.12 -43.02
N LYS A 603 -0.40 -11.68 -42.47
CA LYS A 603 -0.74 -11.68 -41.03
C LYS A 603 -2.13 -12.29 -40.77
N ARG A 604 -2.74 -12.89 -41.79
CA ARG A 604 -4.19 -13.19 -41.82
C ARG A 604 -4.63 -14.12 -40.68
N TYR A 605 -3.77 -15.07 -40.33
CA TYR A 605 -4.03 -16.08 -39.32
C TYR A 605 -3.04 -16.04 -38.15
N SER A 606 -2.25 -14.97 -38.02
CA SER A 606 -1.19 -14.93 -36.99
C SER A 606 -1.75 -14.99 -35.57
N ILE A 607 -2.97 -14.48 -35.33
CA ILE A 607 -3.61 -14.51 -34.00
C ILE A 607 -4.17 -15.91 -33.69
N HIS A 608 -4.81 -16.57 -34.67
CA HIS A 608 -5.22 -17.98 -34.53
C HIS A 608 -4.05 -18.89 -34.15
N LEU A 609 -2.90 -18.71 -34.82
CA LEU A 609 -1.69 -19.50 -34.53
C LEU A 609 -1.13 -19.24 -33.13
N VAL A 610 -1.23 -18.02 -32.60
CA VAL A 610 -0.87 -17.71 -31.19
C VAL A 610 -1.77 -18.48 -30.23
N TYR A 611 -3.09 -18.36 -30.38
CA TYR A 611 -4.02 -19.01 -29.46
C TYR A 611 -3.99 -20.54 -29.56
N TYR A 612 -3.76 -21.11 -30.75
CA TYR A 612 -3.54 -22.54 -30.90
C TYR A 612 -2.20 -23.01 -30.32
N ALA A 613 -1.16 -22.17 -30.26
CA ALA A 613 0.07 -22.49 -29.53
C ALA A 613 -0.21 -22.63 -28.03
N TYR A 614 -0.97 -21.70 -27.43
CA TYR A 614 -1.37 -21.82 -26.03
C TYR A 614 -2.26 -23.03 -25.76
N ALA A 615 -3.23 -23.34 -26.64
CA ALA A 615 -4.06 -24.54 -26.51
C ALA A 615 -3.23 -25.83 -26.63
N SER A 616 -2.21 -25.86 -27.50
CA SER A 616 -1.26 -26.97 -27.62
C SER A 616 -0.47 -27.20 -26.32
N GLU A 617 0.07 -26.13 -25.74
CA GLU A 617 0.83 -26.16 -24.49
C GLU A 617 -0.04 -26.62 -23.30
N MET A 618 -1.31 -26.20 -23.28
CA MET A 618 -2.30 -26.66 -22.31
C MET A 618 -2.61 -28.17 -22.46
N TYR A 619 -2.90 -28.65 -23.68
CA TYR A 619 -3.09 -30.08 -23.90
C TYR A 619 -1.84 -30.90 -23.57
N ARG A 620 -0.64 -30.37 -23.81
CA ARG A 620 0.63 -30.98 -23.40
C ARG A 620 0.73 -31.09 -21.89
N SER A 621 0.43 -30.01 -21.17
CA SER A 621 0.43 -29.97 -19.69
C SER A 621 -0.55 -30.98 -19.08
N LEU A 622 -1.68 -31.22 -19.76
CA LEU A 622 -2.67 -32.25 -19.40
C LEU A 622 -2.29 -33.69 -19.85
N GLY A 623 -1.17 -33.89 -20.55
CA GLY A 623 -0.75 -35.20 -21.04
C GLY A 623 -1.49 -35.72 -22.29
N LEU A 624 -2.27 -34.87 -22.96
CA LEU A 624 -3.22 -35.25 -24.02
C LEU A 624 -2.56 -35.27 -25.41
N LYS A 625 -1.60 -36.19 -25.63
CA LYS A 625 -0.82 -36.33 -26.89
C LYS A 625 -1.69 -36.33 -28.17
N GLU A 626 -2.83 -37.05 -28.18
CA GLU A 626 -3.71 -37.12 -29.36
C GLU A 626 -4.43 -35.77 -29.65
N LYS A 627 -4.75 -34.97 -28.61
CA LYS A 627 -5.35 -33.64 -28.80
C LYS A 627 -4.37 -32.67 -29.43
N VAL A 628 -3.10 -32.66 -28.98
CA VAL A 628 -2.01 -31.88 -29.59
C VAL A 628 -1.86 -32.22 -31.08
N LYS A 629 -1.82 -33.51 -31.41
CA LYS A 629 -1.73 -33.99 -32.80
C LYS A 629 -2.91 -33.56 -33.67
N ASN A 630 -4.13 -33.70 -33.17
CA ASN A 630 -5.33 -33.32 -33.91
C ASN A 630 -5.40 -31.80 -34.11
N LEU A 631 -5.12 -31.02 -33.05
CA LEU A 631 -5.01 -29.56 -33.14
C LEU A 631 -3.98 -29.13 -34.20
N PHE A 632 -2.83 -29.82 -34.27
CA PHE A 632 -1.86 -29.53 -35.32
C PHE A 632 -2.41 -29.83 -36.73
N THR A 633 -2.96 -31.03 -36.92
CA THR A 633 -3.37 -31.56 -38.22
C THR A 633 -4.60 -30.86 -38.80
N ASP A 634 -5.61 -30.64 -37.95
CA ASP A 634 -6.93 -30.16 -38.36
C ASP A 634 -7.03 -28.62 -38.33
N ASN A 635 -6.29 -27.96 -37.42
CA ASN A 635 -6.39 -26.51 -37.20
C ASN A 635 -5.12 -25.73 -37.59
N ILE A 636 -3.93 -26.14 -37.12
CA ILE A 636 -2.71 -25.32 -37.24
C ILE A 636 -2.08 -25.41 -38.65
N ASP A 637 -1.84 -26.62 -39.16
CA ASP A 637 -1.16 -26.82 -40.45
C ASP A 637 -1.92 -26.24 -41.66
N PRO A 638 -3.26 -26.35 -41.75
CA PRO A 638 -4.03 -25.68 -42.79
C PRO A 638 -3.84 -24.16 -42.79
N LEU A 639 -3.76 -23.52 -41.61
CA LEU A 639 -3.54 -22.08 -41.49
C LEU A 639 -2.10 -21.69 -41.87
N ARG A 640 -1.11 -22.53 -41.55
CA ARG A 640 0.28 -22.37 -42.02
C ARG A 640 0.36 -22.34 -43.53
N LEU A 641 -0.25 -23.32 -44.20
CA LEU A 641 -0.24 -23.44 -45.65
C LEU A 641 -0.95 -22.25 -46.32
N LEU A 642 -2.00 -21.70 -45.69
CA LEU A 642 -2.67 -20.49 -46.15
C LEU A 642 -1.80 -19.23 -45.99
N ASP A 643 -1.13 -19.02 -44.85
CA ASP A 643 -0.25 -17.85 -44.66
C ASP A 643 1.00 -17.92 -45.57
N GLN A 644 1.58 -19.12 -45.75
CA GLN A 644 2.66 -19.37 -46.72
C GLN A 644 2.24 -19.03 -48.17
N ALA A 645 1.00 -19.34 -48.55
CA ALA A 645 0.46 -19.01 -49.88
C ALA A 645 0.25 -17.49 -50.09
N GLU A 646 0.23 -16.69 -49.02
CA GLU A 646 0.20 -15.22 -49.06
C GLU A 646 1.59 -14.58 -48.87
N GLU A 647 2.67 -15.35 -49.03
CA GLU A 647 4.07 -14.92 -48.77
C GLU A 647 4.32 -14.50 -47.30
N GLY A 648 3.46 -14.93 -46.38
CA GLY A 648 3.58 -14.71 -44.95
C GLY A 648 4.74 -15.47 -44.31
N VAL A 649 5.46 -14.80 -43.41
CA VAL A 649 6.51 -15.39 -42.54
C VAL A 649 6.19 -15.26 -41.06
N GLN A 650 5.06 -14.65 -40.70
CA GLN A 650 4.70 -14.34 -39.32
C GLN A 650 4.22 -15.59 -38.56
N TRP A 651 3.73 -16.61 -39.28
CA TRP A 651 3.48 -17.94 -38.71
C TRP A 651 4.72 -18.54 -38.01
N GLN A 652 5.94 -18.21 -38.46
CA GLN A 652 7.18 -18.78 -37.89
C GLN A 652 7.48 -18.35 -36.45
N LEU A 653 6.81 -17.31 -35.93
CA LEU A 653 7.15 -16.70 -34.62
C LEU A 653 6.74 -17.54 -33.41
N TYR A 654 5.82 -18.49 -33.57
CA TYR A 654 5.24 -19.31 -32.49
C TYR A 654 5.38 -20.81 -32.74
N TYR A 655 6.25 -21.19 -33.68
CA TYR A 655 6.41 -22.58 -34.10
C TYR A 655 7.40 -23.38 -33.25
N ASP A 656 8.08 -22.72 -32.32
CA ASP A 656 8.97 -23.37 -31.37
C ASP A 656 8.20 -24.17 -30.30
N SER A 657 7.15 -23.60 -29.70
CA SER A 657 6.23 -24.38 -28.84
C SER A 657 5.45 -25.41 -29.64
N ILE A 658 4.74 -24.99 -30.70
CA ILE A 658 3.90 -25.87 -31.53
C ILE A 658 4.66 -27.11 -32.03
N LEU A 659 5.86 -26.96 -32.59
CA LEU A 659 6.61 -28.11 -33.10
C LEU A 659 7.30 -28.93 -32.01
N SER A 660 7.62 -28.33 -30.86
CA SER A 660 8.06 -29.08 -29.67
C SER A 660 6.94 -29.97 -29.14
N ASP A 661 5.71 -29.48 -29.10
CA ASP A 661 4.53 -30.21 -28.64
C ASP A 661 4.11 -31.29 -29.65
N LEU A 662 4.15 -30.98 -30.95
CA LEU A 662 3.94 -31.96 -32.01
C LEU A 662 4.97 -33.09 -31.93
N TYR A 663 6.25 -32.75 -31.71
CA TYR A 663 7.29 -33.75 -31.49
C TYR A 663 6.99 -34.61 -30.25
N TRP A 664 6.64 -33.98 -29.13
CA TRP A 664 6.26 -34.66 -27.88
C TRP A 664 5.04 -35.57 -28.07
N SER A 665 4.07 -35.21 -28.90
CA SER A 665 2.91 -36.05 -29.21
C SER A 665 3.26 -37.36 -29.94
N GLY A 666 4.45 -37.43 -30.54
CA GLY A 666 4.97 -38.59 -31.27
C GLY A 666 5.11 -38.39 -32.79
N GLU A 667 4.67 -37.26 -33.33
CA GLU A 667 4.78 -36.90 -34.75
C GLU A 667 6.15 -36.29 -35.08
N THR A 668 7.22 -37.02 -34.73
CA THR A 668 8.61 -36.54 -34.77
C THR A 668 9.11 -36.25 -36.19
N GLU A 669 8.75 -37.08 -37.18
CA GLU A 669 9.10 -36.86 -38.59
C GLU A 669 8.45 -35.58 -39.15
N GLU A 670 7.16 -35.35 -38.84
CA GLU A 670 6.40 -34.19 -39.32
C GLU A 670 6.93 -32.89 -38.66
N ALA A 671 7.15 -32.89 -37.35
CA ALA A 671 7.71 -31.76 -36.63
C ALA A 671 9.07 -31.31 -37.19
N VAL A 672 9.95 -32.26 -37.51
CA VAL A 672 11.25 -31.97 -38.12
C VAL A 672 11.12 -31.54 -39.58
N ALA A 673 10.16 -32.09 -40.33
CA ALA A 673 9.88 -31.67 -41.71
C ALA A 673 9.40 -30.21 -41.77
N VAL A 674 8.53 -29.79 -40.85
CA VAL A 674 8.03 -28.41 -40.78
C VAL A 674 9.12 -27.44 -40.29
N LEU A 675 9.96 -27.83 -39.32
CA LEU A 675 11.18 -27.09 -38.95
C LEU A 675 12.06 -26.80 -40.17
N ASP A 676 12.25 -27.77 -41.07
CA ASP A 676 13.02 -27.60 -42.31
C ASP A 676 12.36 -26.68 -43.36
N THR A 677 11.13 -26.20 -43.11
CA THR A 677 10.48 -25.14 -43.92
C THR A 677 10.62 -23.73 -43.34
N LEU A 678 11.15 -23.57 -42.13
CA LEU A 678 11.39 -22.26 -41.53
C LEU A 678 12.49 -21.52 -42.30
N THR A 679 12.33 -20.20 -42.46
CA THR A 679 13.26 -19.38 -43.29
C THR A 679 13.97 -18.28 -42.50
N THR A 680 13.52 -17.96 -41.29
CA THR A 680 14.18 -16.98 -40.42
C THR A 680 15.13 -17.68 -39.44
N ALA A 681 16.35 -17.15 -39.32
CA ALA A 681 17.38 -17.75 -38.46
C ALA A 681 16.95 -17.85 -36.97
N SER A 682 16.18 -16.87 -36.48
CA SER A 682 15.67 -16.89 -35.10
C SER A 682 14.62 -17.98 -34.88
N ALA A 683 13.68 -18.20 -35.82
CA ALA A 683 12.68 -19.25 -35.69
C ALA A 683 13.32 -20.64 -35.79
N ILE A 684 14.26 -20.85 -36.74
CA ILE A 684 15.05 -22.08 -36.83
C ILE A 684 15.79 -22.32 -35.50
N LYS A 685 16.43 -21.28 -34.94
CA LYS A 685 17.17 -21.37 -33.67
C LYS A 685 16.24 -21.81 -32.52
N ASN A 686 15.19 -21.05 -32.26
CA ASN A 686 14.30 -21.29 -31.11
C ASN A 686 13.56 -22.62 -31.24
N THR A 687 13.06 -22.95 -32.44
CA THR A 687 12.37 -24.23 -32.70
C THR A 687 13.30 -25.43 -32.50
N THR A 688 14.54 -25.33 -32.98
CA THR A 688 15.54 -26.38 -32.74
C THR A 688 15.82 -26.53 -31.24
N LYS A 689 15.94 -25.43 -30.48
CA LYS A 689 16.08 -25.49 -29.01
C LYS A 689 14.90 -26.25 -28.37
N ALA A 690 13.67 -25.83 -28.65
CA ALA A 690 12.46 -26.40 -28.04
C ALA A 690 12.29 -27.90 -28.36
N ILE A 691 12.46 -28.30 -29.62
CA ILE A 691 12.47 -29.72 -30.02
C ILE A 691 13.60 -30.48 -29.32
N THR A 692 14.79 -29.89 -29.19
CA THR A 692 15.93 -30.55 -28.52
C THR A 692 15.63 -30.85 -27.05
N ILE A 693 14.99 -29.93 -26.31
CA ILE A 693 14.57 -30.18 -24.93
C ILE A 693 13.64 -31.41 -24.88
N THR A 694 12.61 -31.43 -25.73
CA THR A 694 11.67 -32.56 -25.83
C THR A 694 12.37 -33.87 -26.20
N MET A 695 13.29 -33.84 -27.18
CA MET A 695 14.08 -35.01 -27.58
C MET A 695 14.92 -35.59 -26.45
N VAL A 696 15.47 -34.75 -25.57
CA VAL A 696 16.24 -35.25 -24.42
C VAL A 696 15.40 -36.18 -23.54
N PHE A 697 14.13 -35.83 -23.30
CA PHE A 697 13.23 -36.60 -22.43
C PHE A 697 12.58 -37.81 -23.14
N GLU A 698 12.28 -37.73 -24.44
CA GLU A 698 11.63 -38.81 -25.19
C GLU A 698 12.64 -39.81 -25.84
N GLU A 699 13.81 -39.33 -26.30
CA GLU A 699 14.80 -40.13 -27.07
C GLU A 699 16.21 -40.18 -26.45
N GLY A 700 16.47 -39.41 -25.39
CA GLY A 700 17.72 -39.38 -24.65
C GLY A 700 18.75 -38.34 -25.12
N PHE A 701 19.68 -38.02 -24.23
CA PHE A 701 20.61 -36.89 -24.36
C PHE A 701 21.47 -36.93 -25.63
N ASP A 702 22.14 -38.05 -25.92
CA ASP A 702 23.06 -38.17 -27.07
C ASP A 702 22.34 -37.92 -28.41
N THR A 703 21.12 -38.44 -28.56
CA THR A 703 20.28 -38.28 -29.77
C THR A 703 19.88 -36.82 -29.97
N ALA A 704 19.48 -36.14 -28.89
CA ALA A 704 19.12 -34.73 -28.90
C ALA A 704 20.32 -33.82 -29.21
N VAL A 705 21.51 -34.14 -28.65
CA VAL A 705 22.76 -33.45 -28.97
C VAL A 705 23.13 -33.60 -30.45
N GLU A 706 23.07 -34.82 -31.01
CA GLU A 706 23.34 -35.04 -32.44
C GLU A 706 22.33 -34.27 -33.33
N PHE A 707 21.06 -34.24 -32.96
CA PHE A 707 20.04 -33.46 -33.64
C PHE A 707 20.38 -31.96 -33.64
N PHE A 708 20.65 -31.39 -32.45
CA PHE A 708 20.95 -29.97 -32.29
C PHE A 708 22.22 -29.57 -33.05
N GLU A 709 23.34 -30.29 -32.86
CA GLU A 709 24.63 -30.02 -33.50
C GLU A 709 24.53 -30.09 -35.04
N ARG A 710 23.60 -30.89 -35.58
CA ARG A 710 23.33 -30.98 -37.02
C ARG A 710 22.50 -29.80 -37.55
N LYS A 711 21.58 -29.25 -36.75
CA LYS A 711 20.71 -28.12 -37.14
C LYS A 711 21.36 -26.76 -36.89
N ILE A 712 22.10 -26.62 -35.79
CA ILE A 712 22.84 -25.41 -35.37
C ILE A 712 24.30 -25.82 -35.15
N PRO A 713 25.06 -26.09 -36.23
CA PRO A 713 26.47 -26.44 -36.11
C PRO A 713 27.28 -25.26 -35.58
N MET A 714 28.30 -25.55 -34.77
CA MET A 714 29.32 -24.58 -34.39
C MET A 714 30.11 -24.16 -35.63
N GLY A 715 29.70 -23.04 -36.26
CA GLY A 715 30.28 -22.58 -37.52
C GLY A 715 31.68 -21.97 -37.38
N ASP A 716 32.44 -21.98 -38.48
CA ASP A 716 33.81 -21.43 -38.56
C ASP A 716 33.90 -19.89 -38.36
N THR A 717 32.77 -19.20 -38.20
CA THR A 717 32.67 -17.73 -38.16
C THR A 717 32.11 -17.22 -36.82
N PHE A 718 32.81 -16.26 -36.21
CA PHE A 718 32.53 -15.70 -34.88
C PHE A 718 31.10 -15.24 -34.59
N SER A 719 30.32 -14.79 -35.58
CA SER A 719 28.94 -14.36 -35.33
C SER A 719 28.05 -15.49 -34.79
N ALA A 720 28.37 -16.75 -35.10
CA ALA A 720 27.61 -17.92 -34.64
C ALA A 720 28.03 -18.42 -33.25
N ILE A 721 29.20 -18.02 -32.71
CA ILE A 721 29.68 -18.57 -31.43
C ILE A 721 28.84 -18.07 -30.23
N GLY A 722 28.38 -16.82 -30.29
CA GLY A 722 27.45 -16.25 -29.32
C GLY A 722 26.10 -16.95 -29.36
N ASP A 723 25.51 -17.12 -30.55
CA ASP A 723 24.24 -17.86 -30.73
C ASP A 723 24.35 -19.34 -30.32
N TYR A 724 25.49 -19.99 -30.57
CA TYR A 724 25.74 -21.38 -30.21
C TYR A 724 25.90 -21.57 -28.70
N MET A 725 26.66 -20.70 -28.03
CA MET A 725 26.77 -20.67 -26.57
C MET A 725 25.45 -20.31 -25.89
N ASP A 726 24.78 -19.25 -26.37
CA ASP A 726 23.43 -18.87 -25.96
C ASP A 726 22.51 -20.09 -25.99
N SER A 727 22.55 -20.85 -27.08
CA SER A 727 21.76 -22.05 -27.20
C SER A 727 22.12 -23.11 -26.17
N TRP A 728 23.37 -23.55 -26.08
CA TRP A 728 23.70 -24.67 -25.19
C TRP A 728 23.69 -24.34 -23.70
N VAL A 729 24.15 -23.16 -23.30
CA VAL A 729 24.16 -22.77 -21.88
C VAL A 729 22.73 -22.54 -21.36
N TYR A 730 21.84 -21.92 -22.14
CA TYR A 730 20.42 -21.81 -21.75
C TYR A 730 19.66 -23.13 -21.90
N LEU A 731 20.00 -23.96 -22.90
CA LEU A 731 19.40 -25.30 -23.04
C LEU A 731 19.67 -26.19 -21.84
N GLY A 732 20.73 -25.97 -21.06
CA GLY A 732 20.98 -26.73 -19.83
C GLY A 732 20.69 -25.98 -18.53
N VAL A 733 21.01 -24.68 -18.43
CA VAL A 733 20.78 -23.88 -17.22
C VAL A 733 20.26 -22.46 -17.53
N ASN A 734 19.00 -22.21 -17.20
CA ASN A 734 18.44 -20.87 -17.11
C ASN A 734 17.38 -20.79 -16.00
N LYS A 735 17.37 -19.70 -15.23
CA LYS A 735 16.40 -19.45 -14.15
C LYS A 735 15.01 -19.02 -14.67
N SER A 736 14.92 -18.47 -15.89
CA SER A 736 13.64 -18.03 -16.50
C SER A 736 13.06 -18.96 -17.57
N SER A 737 13.71 -20.09 -17.85
CA SER A 737 13.19 -21.15 -18.72
C SER A 737 13.93 -22.44 -18.39
N THR A 738 13.25 -23.45 -17.86
CA THR A 738 13.93 -24.62 -17.28
C THR A 738 14.78 -25.36 -18.32
N GLY A 739 16.11 -25.24 -18.19
CA GLY A 739 17.05 -25.95 -19.05
C GLY A 739 17.13 -27.43 -18.67
N VAL A 740 17.56 -28.27 -19.61
CA VAL A 740 17.69 -29.73 -19.52
C VAL A 740 18.33 -30.21 -18.21
N ALA A 741 19.39 -29.55 -17.71
CA ALA A 741 20.03 -29.99 -16.47
C ALA A 741 19.14 -29.70 -15.25
N LEU A 742 18.57 -28.50 -15.17
CA LEU A 742 17.67 -28.11 -14.08
C LEU A 742 16.37 -28.92 -14.11
N ALA A 743 15.75 -29.08 -15.29
CA ALA A 743 14.56 -29.91 -15.48
C ALA A 743 14.83 -31.39 -15.17
N ALA A 744 16.04 -31.90 -15.44
CA ALA A 744 16.43 -33.23 -15.01
C ALA A 744 16.60 -33.34 -13.49
N VAL A 745 17.07 -32.30 -12.80
CA VAL A 745 17.10 -32.25 -11.32
C VAL A 745 15.68 -32.22 -10.75
N GLU A 746 14.79 -31.38 -11.29
CA GLU A 746 13.37 -31.30 -10.89
C GLU A 746 12.60 -32.63 -11.10
N MET A 747 13.07 -33.48 -12.02
CA MET A 747 12.53 -34.83 -12.28
C MET A 747 13.26 -35.96 -11.54
N ASP A 748 14.12 -35.67 -10.54
CA ASP A 748 14.98 -36.63 -9.84
C ASP A 748 15.90 -37.48 -10.76
N ASN A 749 16.21 -36.99 -11.96
CA ASN A 749 17.02 -37.67 -12.98
C ASN A 749 18.48 -37.20 -12.96
N GLU A 750 19.16 -37.48 -11.84
CA GLU A 750 20.56 -37.12 -11.57
C GLU A 750 21.52 -37.53 -12.71
N THR A 751 21.28 -38.68 -13.35
CA THR A 751 22.13 -39.17 -14.46
C THR A 751 22.04 -38.24 -15.68
N LEU A 752 20.83 -37.81 -16.04
CA LEU A 752 20.62 -36.89 -17.16
C LEU A 752 21.16 -35.49 -16.85
N ALA A 753 20.92 -35.01 -15.62
CA ALA A 753 21.49 -33.75 -15.15
C ALA A 753 23.03 -33.75 -15.28
N LEU A 754 23.69 -34.81 -14.77
CA LEU A 754 25.14 -34.95 -14.85
C LEU A 754 25.66 -35.05 -16.30
N GLN A 755 24.95 -35.73 -17.20
CA GLN A 755 25.29 -35.78 -18.62
C GLN A 755 25.25 -34.39 -19.26
N ALA A 756 24.17 -33.63 -19.02
CA ALA A 756 24.02 -32.28 -19.53
C ALA A 756 25.06 -31.30 -18.95
N LEU A 757 25.29 -31.33 -17.63
CA LEU A 757 26.29 -30.51 -16.95
C LEU A 757 27.71 -30.81 -17.45
N THR A 758 28.07 -32.09 -17.58
CA THR A 758 29.38 -32.52 -18.09
C THR A 758 29.58 -32.07 -19.54
N TYR A 759 28.56 -32.20 -20.40
CA TYR A 759 28.63 -31.75 -21.78
C TYR A 759 28.82 -30.22 -21.87
N MET A 760 28.06 -29.45 -21.09
CA MET A 760 28.21 -27.99 -21.02
C MET A 760 29.58 -27.54 -20.49
N GLU A 761 30.09 -28.18 -19.42
CA GLU A 761 31.44 -27.89 -18.90
C GLU A 761 32.51 -28.11 -19.99
N ASN A 762 32.44 -29.23 -20.72
CA ASN A 762 33.37 -29.50 -21.83
C ASN A 762 33.27 -28.47 -22.95
N LYS A 763 32.08 -27.90 -23.22
CA LYS A 763 31.90 -26.83 -24.21
C LYS A 763 32.46 -25.48 -23.73
N LEU A 764 32.31 -25.14 -22.45
CA LEU A 764 32.93 -23.96 -21.85
C LEU A 764 34.47 -24.08 -21.82
N ASP A 765 35.01 -25.24 -21.46
CA ASP A 765 36.46 -25.52 -21.50
C ASP A 765 36.99 -25.41 -22.95
N SER A 766 36.24 -25.95 -23.93
CA SER A 766 36.58 -25.88 -25.36
C SER A 766 36.55 -24.45 -25.91
N LEU A 767 35.55 -23.65 -25.50
CA LEU A 767 35.49 -22.23 -25.81
C LEU A 767 36.69 -21.49 -25.23
N LYS A 768 37.01 -21.70 -23.94
CA LYS A 768 38.16 -21.05 -23.30
C LYS A 768 39.44 -21.35 -24.07
N ALA A 769 39.68 -22.62 -24.42
CA ALA A 769 40.82 -23.01 -25.25
C ALA A 769 40.79 -22.33 -26.62
N TYR A 770 39.64 -22.15 -27.26
CA TYR A 770 39.51 -21.41 -28.52
C TYR A 770 39.84 -19.92 -28.37
N ILE A 771 39.38 -19.27 -27.30
CA ILE A 771 39.68 -17.87 -26.98
C ILE A 771 41.19 -17.67 -26.80
N ASP A 772 41.79 -18.47 -25.91
CA ASP A 772 43.21 -18.42 -25.56
C ASP A 772 44.10 -18.66 -26.81
N ASN A 773 43.77 -19.66 -27.63
CA ASN A 773 44.56 -20.02 -28.82
C ASN A 773 44.52 -18.98 -29.94
N ASN A 774 43.44 -18.19 -30.06
CA ASN A 774 43.26 -17.22 -31.14
C ASN A 774 43.58 -15.77 -30.72
N SER A 775 43.91 -15.52 -29.45
CA SER A 775 44.24 -14.19 -28.92
C SER A 775 43.16 -13.13 -29.23
N ILE A 776 41.89 -13.53 -29.21
CA ILE A 776 40.77 -12.61 -29.40
C ILE A 776 40.77 -11.62 -28.23
N SER A 777 40.72 -10.32 -28.52
CA SER A 777 40.63 -9.34 -27.43
C SER A 777 39.29 -9.51 -26.71
N TYR A 778 39.32 -9.51 -25.37
CA TYR A 778 38.12 -9.71 -24.56
C TYR A 778 37.03 -8.70 -24.93
N ASN A 779 37.39 -7.44 -25.24
CA ASN A 779 36.49 -6.39 -25.73
C ASN A 779 35.81 -6.75 -27.08
N THR A 780 36.49 -7.47 -27.97
CA THR A 780 35.88 -7.97 -29.23
C THR A 780 34.84 -9.06 -28.95
N TRP A 781 35.12 -9.96 -28.02
CA TRP A 781 34.17 -10.97 -27.57
C TRP A 781 32.97 -10.34 -26.84
N LEU A 782 33.24 -9.38 -25.96
CA LEU A 782 32.26 -8.52 -25.27
C LEU A 782 31.29 -7.87 -26.26
N THR A 783 31.79 -7.22 -27.32
CA THR A 783 30.94 -6.56 -28.33
C THR A 783 30.08 -7.56 -29.13
N LEU A 784 30.44 -8.85 -29.14
CA LEU A 784 29.71 -9.94 -29.81
C LEU A 784 28.73 -10.69 -28.89
N VAL A 785 28.82 -10.50 -27.56
CA VAL A 785 28.11 -11.30 -26.55
C VAL A 785 27.25 -10.44 -25.60
N VAL A 786 27.69 -9.22 -25.29
CA VAL A 786 27.02 -8.29 -24.36
C VAL A 786 25.89 -7.47 -25.01
N ALA A 787 25.47 -7.85 -26.21
CA ALA A 787 24.12 -7.58 -26.68
C ALA A 787 23.03 -8.31 -25.85
N GLY A 788 23.40 -9.14 -24.85
CA GLY A 788 22.43 -9.75 -23.93
C GLY A 788 22.98 -10.51 -22.72
N SER A 789 23.98 -9.99 -21.98
CA SER A 789 24.41 -10.46 -20.63
C SER A 789 24.80 -11.97 -20.51
N ARG A 790 25.80 -12.42 -21.28
CA ARG A 790 26.07 -13.87 -21.54
C ARG A 790 27.55 -14.29 -21.46
N GLU A 791 28.19 -13.96 -20.36
CA GLU A 791 29.62 -14.19 -20.15
C GLU A 791 30.00 -15.67 -19.83
N ALA A 792 31.30 -16.00 -19.88
CA ALA A 792 31.76 -17.38 -19.72
C ALA A 792 31.90 -17.82 -18.25
N GLU A 793 32.25 -16.92 -17.34
CA GLU A 793 32.21 -17.18 -15.89
C GLU A 793 30.77 -17.29 -15.39
N ALA A 794 29.83 -16.51 -15.94
CA ALA A 794 28.40 -16.70 -15.76
C ALA A 794 27.93 -18.11 -16.18
N GLY A 795 28.59 -18.73 -17.16
CA GLY A 795 28.40 -20.14 -17.52
C GLY A 795 28.85 -21.11 -16.42
N TYR A 796 30.06 -20.95 -15.90
CA TYR A 796 30.57 -21.79 -14.81
C TYR A 796 29.78 -21.60 -13.50
N VAL A 797 29.39 -20.37 -13.17
CA VAL A 797 28.52 -20.05 -12.02
C VAL A 797 27.17 -20.75 -12.16
N LYS A 798 26.52 -20.66 -13.33
CA LYS A 798 25.25 -21.37 -13.59
C LYS A 798 25.39 -22.88 -13.40
N LEU A 799 26.48 -23.49 -13.86
CA LEU A 799 26.72 -24.92 -13.63
C LEU A 799 26.91 -25.21 -12.14
N ALA A 800 27.66 -24.38 -11.41
CA ALA A 800 27.85 -24.52 -9.97
C ALA A 800 26.53 -24.42 -9.18
N GLU A 801 25.64 -23.49 -9.54
CA GLU A 801 24.30 -23.37 -8.94
C GLU A 801 23.49 -24.69 -9.05
N VAL A 802 23.57 -25.38 -10.19
CA VAL A 802 22.88 -26.68 -10.36
C VAL A 802 23.61 -27.83 -9.65
N TYR A 803 24.95 -27.82 -9.58
CA TYR A 803 25.66 -28.80 -8.75
C TYR A 803 25.37 -28.60 -7.25
N MET A 804 25.14 -27.37 -6.79
CA MET A 804 24.66 -27.10 -5.42
C MET A 804 23.26 -27.66 -5.18
N SER A 805 22.31 -27.50 -6.11
CA SER A 805 20.98 -28.13 -5.95
C SER A 805 21.03 -29.66 -6.01
N MET A 806 22.06 -30.24 -6.66
CA MET A 806 22.38 -31.67 -6.62
C MET A 806 23.20 -32.10 -5.38
N SER A 807 23.52 -31.19 -4.45
CA SER A 807 24.40 -31.44 -3.27
C SER A 807 25.83 -31.91 -3.61
N ASP A 808 26.36 -31.58 -4.79
CA ASP A 808 27.79 -31.77 -5.14
C ASP A 808 28.58 -30.46 -4.93
N ASP A 809 28.69 -30.07 -3.66
CA ASP A 809 29.42 -28.88 -3.20
C ASP A 809 30.88 -28.86 -3.68
N VAL A 810 31.48 -30.04 -3.86
CA VAL A 810 32.86 -30.18 -4.34
C VAL A 810 32.95 -29.75 -5.80
N LYS A 811 32.05 -30.26 -6.65
CA LYS A 811 32.03 -29.90 -8.07
C LYS A 811 31.59 -28.45 -8.29
N ALA A 812 30.65 -27.96 -7.49
CA ALA A 812 30.29 -26.55 -7.45
C ALA A 812 31.51 -25.67 -7.10
N ALA A 813 32.26 -26.00 -6.04
CA ALA A 813 33.47 -25.27 -5.65
C ALA A 813 34.57 -25.29 -6.74
N GLU A 814 34.76 -26.41 -7.45
CA GLU A 814 35.67 -26.50 -8.59
C GLU A 814 35.26 -25.54 -9.73
N LEU A 815 33.97 -25.47 -10.03
CA LEU A 815 33.42 -24.61 -11.09
C LEU A 815 33.47 -23.13 -10.71
N LEU A 816 33.21 -22.77 -9.45
CA LEU A 816 33.41 -21.40 -8.96
C LEU A 816 34.88 -20.99 -8.97
N GLN A 817 35.82 -21.91 -8.69
CA GLN A 817 37.25 -21.62 -8.84
C GLN A 817 37.65 -21.49 -10.33
N LYS A 818 37.07 -22.26 -11.25
CA LYS A 818 37.21 -22.03 -12.71
C LYS A 818 36.68 -20.66 -13.12
N ALA A 819 35.56 -20.22 -12.52
CA ALA A 819 34.99 -18.90 -12.72
C ALA A 819 35.96 -17.81 -12.22
N GLU A 820 36.48 -17.92 -10.99
CA GLU A 820 37.51 -17.02 -10.46
C GLU A 820 38.75 -16.95 -11.34
N ASP A 821 39.30 -18.10 -11.76
CA ASP A 821 40.50 -18.15 -12.60
C ASP A 821 40.28 -17.46 -13.96
N TYR A 822 39.05 -17.53 -14.50
CA TYR A 822 38.64 -16.79 -15.69
C TYR A 822 38.52 -15.29 -15.42
N THR A 823 37.87 -14.91 -14.31
CA THR A 823 37.75 -13.51 -13.86
C THR A 823 39.13 -12.89 -13.63
N ASP A 824 40.05 -13.56 -12.94
CA ASP A 824 41.41 -13.07 -12.66
C ASP A 824 42.21 -12.84 -13.96
N ALA A 825 41.96 -13.64 -15.01
CA ALA A 825 42.57 -13.48 -16.33
C ALA A 825 41.99 -12.32 -17.17
N SER A 826 40.81 -11.79 -16.83
CA SER A 826 40.22 -10.64 -17.52
C SER A 826 41.08 -9.37 -17.37
N THR A 827 41.09 -8.52 -18.39
CA THR A 827 41.76 -7.20 -18.36
C THR A 827 40.80 -6.04 -18.15
N ASP A 828 39.49 -6.29 -18.07
CA ASP A 828 38.48 -5.25 -17.86
C ASP A 828 38.06 -5.21 -16.38
N SER A 829 38.22 -4.03 -15.77
CA SER A 829 37.97 -3.81 -14.35
C SER A 829 36.50 -3.96 -13.96
N LEU A 830 35.55 -3.53 -14.79
CA LEU A 830 34.13 -3.61 -14.45
C LEU A 830 33.61 -5.04 -14.50
N TYR A 831 33.94 -5.78 -15.55
CA TYR A 831 33.55 -7.19 -15.65
C TYR A 831 34.24 -8.03 -14.57
N LYS A 832 35.47 -7.66 -14.17
CA LYS A 832 36.08 -8.22 -12.96
C LYS A 832 35.26 -7.96 -11.71
N ALA A 833 34.80 -6.73 -11.51
CA ALA A 833 34.00 -6.36 -10.35
C ALA A 833 32.65 -7.12 -10.30
N TYR A 834 31.86 -7.09 -11.37
CA TYR A 834 30.59 -7.83 -11.45
C TYR A 834 30.78 -9.34 -11.28
N ALA A 835 31.75 -9.94 -11.97
CA ALA A 835 32.02 -11.36 -11.85
C ALA A 835 32.43 -11.74 -10.42
N TYR A 836 33.27 -10.92 -9.77
CA TYR A 836 33.63 -11.17 -8.37
C TYR A 836 32.44 -11.04 -7.42
N SER A 837 31.52 -10.09 -7.63
CA SER A 837 30.29 -9.99 -6.84
C SER A 837 29.48 -11.29 -6.95
N ARG A 838 29.15 -11.67 -8.19
CA ARG A 838 28.32 -12.83 -8.51
C ARG A 838 28.94 -14.17 -8.08
N ILE A 839 30.24 -14.36 -8.29
CA ILE A 839 30.95 -15.56 -7.81
C ILE A 839 31.00 -15.57 -6.28
N GLY A 840 31.16 -14.40 -5.65
CA GLY A 840 31.04 -14.22 -4.20
C GLY A 840 29.71 -14.75 -3.66
N VAL A 841 28.58 -14.25 -4.15
CA VAL A 841 27.24 -14.74 -3.77
C VAL A 841 27.09 -16.23 -4.02
N SER A 842 27.65 -16.76 -5.11
CA SER A 842 27.57 -18.21 -5.40
C SER A 842 28.37 -19.06 -4.41
N TYR A 843 29.39 -18.50 -3.74
CA TYR A 843 30.09 -19.17 -2.64
C TYR A 843 29.33 -19.15 -1.31
N ASP A 844 28.32 -18.28 -1.16
CA ASP A 844 27.45 -18.27 0.02
C ASP A 844 26.55 -19.52 0.06
N GLY A 845 26.06 -19.98 -1.11
CA GLY A 845 25.40 -21.29 -1.24
C GLY A 845 26.27 -22.49 -0.82
N LEU A 846 27.59 -22.32 -0.76
CA LEU A 846 28.55 -23.30 -0.22
C LEU A 846 28.97 -23.03 1.24
N ASN A 847 28.29 -22.09 1.92
CA ASN A 847 28.62 -21.58 3.25
C ASN A 847 30.08 -21.10 3.41
N ASN A 848 30.70 -20.63 2.32
CA ASN A 848 32.12 -20.26 2.29
C ASN A 848 32.34 -18.76 2.50
N VAL A 849 31.86 -18.23 3.63
CA VAL A 849 31.86 -16.81 4.00
C VAL A 849 33.21 -16.11 3.72
N SER A 850 34.34 -16.76 4.01
CA SER A 850 35.67 -16.18 3.76
C SER A 850 35.98 -15.95 2.27
N LYS A 851 35.45 -16.78 1.35
CA LYS A 851 35.51 -16.52 -0.09
C LYS A 851 34.55 -15.39 -0.48
N VAL A 852 33.33 -15.37 0.07
CA VAL A 852 32.35 -14.30 -0.17
C VAL A 852 32.96 -12.94 0.17
N GLU A 853 33.38 -12.73 1.43
CA GLU A 853 34.03 -11.50 1.90
C GLU A 853 35.22 -11.10 1.00
N SER A 854 36.10 -12.06 0.67
CA SER A 854 37.28 -11.78 -0.15
C SER A 854 36.94 -11.39 -1.59
N LEU A 855 35.86 -11.93 -2.16
CA LEU A 855 35.45 -11.66 -3.54
C LEU A 855 34.66 -10.36 -3.63
N LEU A 856 33.73 -10.09 -2.70
CA LEU A 856 33.04 -8.80 -2.64
C LEU A 856 34.01 -7.64 -2.32
N ALA A 857 35.04 -7.88 -1.49
CA ALA A 857 36.12 -6.91 -1.29
C ALA A 857 36.96 -6.68 -2.56
N LYS A 858 37.33 -7.75 -3.29
CA LYS A 858 37.98 -7.62 -4.61
C LYS A 858 37.11 -6.78 -5.56
N ALA A 859 35.81 -7.08 -5.65
CA ALA A 859 34.87 -6.38 -6.52
C ALA A 859 34.88 -4.87 -6.28
N ARG A 860 34.67 -4.44 -5.02
CA ARG A 860 34.74 -3.02 -4.61
C ARG A 860 36.06 -2.35 -4.96
N THR A 861 37.21 -3.02 -4.73
CA THR A 861 38.52 -2.40 -5.00
C THR A 861 38.88 -2.20 -6.47
N ILE A 862 38.18 -2.87 -7.40
CA ILE A 862 38.53 -2.86 -8.83
C ILE A 862 37.67 -1.86 -9.62
N ALA A 863 36.50 -1.45 -9.11
CA ALA A 863 35.57 -0.53 -9.77
C ALA A 863 36.03 0.95 -9.73
N THR A 864 37.15 1.29 -10.38
CA THR A 864 37.79 2.63 -10.27
C THR A 864 37.96 3.45 -11.55
N ASP A 865 37.67 2.90 -12.75
CA ASP A 865 38.08 3.53 -14.03
C ASP A 865 36.93 3.72 -15.05
N ASN A 866 36.68 4.96 -15.51
CA ASN A 866 36.10 5.31 -16.83
C ASN A 866 34.76 4.68 -17.30
N PHE A 867 33.84 4.30 -16.41
CA PHE A 867 32.47 3.91 -16.82
C PHE A 867 31.47 5.07 -16.72
N THR A 868 30.29 4.91 -17.32
CA THR A 868 29.19 5.87 -17.15
C THR A 868 28.59 5.74 -15.75
N PRO A 869 28.06 6.82 -15.16
CA PRO A 869 27.48 6.78 -13.81
C PRO A 869 26.40 5.72 -13.63
N ALA A 870 25.52 5.54 -14.62
CA ALA A 870 24.48 4.50 -14.63
C ALA A 870 25.02 3.07 -14.45
N VAL A 871 26.24 2.80 -14.95
CA VAL A 871 26.89 1.48 -14.84
C VAL A 871 27.51 1.28 -13.45
N PHE A 872 28.00 2.36 -12.83
CA PHE A 872 28.47 2.33 -11.44
C PHE A 872 27.30 2.22 -10.45
N TYR A 873 26.22 2.98 -10.63
CA TYR A 873 24.97 2.83 -9.88
C TYR A 873 24.51 1.37 -9.85
N ALA A 874 24.37 0.74 -11.03
CA ALA A 874 23.92 -0.65 -11.12
C ALA A 874 24.89 -1.62 -10.43
N PHE A 875 26.20 -1.36 -10.47
CA PHE A 875 27.19 -2.20 -9.80
C PHE A 875 27.07 -2.10 -8.27
N TYR A 876 27.04 -0.88 -7.73
CA TYR A 876 26.98 -0.66 -6.28
C TYR A 876 25.65 -1.09 -5.69
N LEU A 877 24.54 -0.91 -6.42
CA LEU A 877 23.22 -1.41 -6.03
C LEU A 877 23.18 -2.94 -5.92
N ASN A 878 23.63 -3.68 -6.96
CA ASN A 878 23.71 -5.14 -6.88
C ASN A 878 24.64 -5.57 -5.72
N THR A 879 25.74 -4.84 -5.50
CA THR A 879 26.65 -5.10 -4.38
C THR A 879 25.97 -4.85 -3.02
N ALA A 880 25.03 -3.91 -2.91
CA ALA A 880 24.25 -3.69 -1.69
C ALA A 880 23.28 -4.85 -1.44
N ASP A 881 22.57 -5.31 -2.48
CA ASP A 881 21.69 -6.48 -2.42
C ASP A 881 22.48 -7.74 -2.02
N ASP A 882 23.70 -7.92 -2.56
CA ASP A 882 24.63 -9.00 -2.19
C ASP A 882 25.01 -8.94 -0.69
N TYR A 883 25.20 -7.74 -0.11
CA TYR A 883 25.45 -7.59 1.34
C TYR A 883 24.19 -7.79 2.19
N ASN A 884 23.01 -7.43 1.68
CA ASN A 884 21.73 -7.67 2.36
C ASN A 884 21.50 -9.16 2.59
N LEU A 885 21.74 -9.99 1.56
CA LEU A 885 21.65 -11.45 1.63
C LEU A 885 22.57 -12.06 2.71
N LEU A 886 23.68 -11.39 3.02
CA LEU A 886 24.65 -11.81 4.05
C LEU A 886 24.35 -11.22 5.45
N GLY A 887 23.33 -10.37 5.58
CA GLY A 887 23.02 -9.63 6.80
C GLY A 887 24.03 -8.52 7.14
N ASP A 888 24.92 -8.13 6.23
CA ASP A 888 25.95 -7.12 6.44
C ASP A 888 25.39 -5.70 6.17
N LYS A 889 24.52 -5.24 7.07
CA LYS A 889 23.85 -3.93 6.97
C LYS A 889 24.83 -2.77 6.77
N THR A 890 26.02 -2.80 7.38
CA THR A 890 27.02 -1.73 7.26
C THR A 890 27.64 -1.65 5.86
N ASN A 891 28.00 -2.77 5.23
CA ASN A 891 28.52 -2.75 3.87
C ASN A 891 27.42 -2.56 2.83
N MET A 892 26.18 -2.98 3.12
CA MET A 892 24.99 -2.67 2.33
C MET A 892 24.76 -1.15 2.27
N GLU A 893 24.66 -0.48 3.43
CA GLU A 893 24.43 0.97 3.52
C GLU A 893 25.48 1.76 2.75
N PHE A 894 26.77 1.46 2.96
CA PHE A 894 27.87 2.10 2.21
C PHE A 894 27.72 1.94 0.68
N SER A 895 27.28 0.76 0.22
CA SER A 895 27.05 0.51 -1.20
C SER A 895 25.80 1.23 -1.72
N LEU A 896 24.74 1.40 -0.92
CA LEU A 896 23.58 2.22 -1.27
C LEU A 896 23.94 3.71 -1.37
N ASP A 897 24.68 4.25 -0.39
CA ASP A 897 25.15 5.65 -0.40
C ASP A 897 25.98 5.91 -1.68
N THR A 898 26.93 5.00 -1.99
CA THR A 898 27.74 5.10 -3.20
C THR A 898 26.92 4.96 -4.49
N ALA A 899 25.87 4.12 -4.49
CA ALA A 899 24.96 4.00 -5.63
C ALA A 899 24.13 5.28 -5.83
N ALA A 900 23.72 5.95 -4.76
CA ALA A 900 23.00 7.22 -4.81
C ALA A 900 23.85 8.36 -5.40
N ASP A 901 25.12 8.47 -5.00
CA ASP A 901 26.09 9.41 -5.61
C ASP A 901 26.16 9.20 -7.14
N TYR A 902 26.32 7.95 -7.59
CA TYR A 902 26.38 7.64 -9.02
C TYR A 902 25.04 7.76 -9.76
N ALA A 903 23.90 7.67 -9.08
CA ALA A 903 22.59 7.94 -9.67
C ALA A 903 22.47 9.43 -10.03
N GLY A 904 22.85 10.34 -9.12
CA GLY A 904 22.81 11.79 -9.33
C GLY A 904 23.77 12.33 -10.39
N ASP A 905 24.72 11.51 -10.86
CA ASP A 905 25.63 11.84 -11.97
C ASP A 905 25.09 11.36 -13.34
N VAL A 906 23.96 10.63 -13.40
CA VAL A 906 23.44 10.00 -14.64
C VAL A 906 22.95 11.01 -15.67
N HIS A 907 22.28 12.08 -15.22
CA HIS A 907 21.77 13.13 -16.10
C HIS A 907 22.29 14.50 -15.63
N THR A 908 22.48 15.40 -16.60
CA THR A 908 22.92 16.77 -16.33
C THR A 908 21.69 17.68 -16.30
N ALA A 909 21.41 18.24 -15.12
CA ALA A 909 20.26 19.12 -14.89
C ALA A 909 20.12 20.25 -15.93
N GLY A 910 18.88 20.54 -16.31
CA GLY A 910 18.52 21.54 -17.33
C GLY A 910 18.84 21.14 -18.78
N THR A 911 19.14 19.86 -19.05
CA THR A 911 19.22 19.33 -20.43
C THR A 911 17.85 18.80 -20.89
N THR A 912 17.68 18.57 -22.19
CA THR A 912 16.45 17.98 -22.75
C THR A 912 16.56 16.46 -22.93
N ASP A 913 17.29 15.78 -22.04
CA ASP A 913 17.55 14.34 -22.12
C ASP A 913 16.57 13.55 -21.26
N ASP A 914 15.33 13.45 -21.75
CA ASP A 914 14.27 12.62 -21.16
C ASP A 914 14.72 11.20 -20.83
N THR A 915 15.71 10.63 -21.54
CA THR A 915 16.10 9.23 -21.37
C THR A 915 16.92 9.06 -20.10
N ASN A 916 17.93 9.92 -19.92
CA ASN A 916 18.77 9.86 -18.73
C ASN A 916 18.06 10.44 -17.49
N ALA A 917 17.20 11.45 -17.64
CA ALA A 917 16.39 11.96 -16.53
C ALA A 917 15.39 10.91 -15.99
N ILE A 918 14.74 10.13 -16.86
CA ILE A 918 13.87 9.02 -16.42
C ILE A 918 14.69 7.88 -15.79
N ALA A 919 15.89 7.61 -16.31
CA ALA A 919 16.78 6.61 -15.70
C ALA A 919 17.21 7.03 -14.29
N GLU A 920 17.70 8.26 -14.12
CA GLU A 920 18.10 8.85 -12.84
C GLU A 920 16.95 8.86 -11.81
N SER A 921 15.78 9.37 -12.18
CA SER A 921 14.59 9.38 -11.31
C SER A 921 14.14 7.95 -10.95
N GLY A 922 14.18 7.01 -11.92
CA GLY A 922 13.94 5.60 -11.68
C GLY A 922 14.94 4.95 -10.73
N TYR A 923 16.22 5.37 -10.76
CA TYR A 923 17.26 4.88 -9.86
C TYR A 923 17.06 5.38 -8.43
N PHE A 924 16.72 6.66 -8.26
CA PHE A 924 16.39 7.22 -6.95
C PHE A 924 15.16 6.53 -6.32
N ARG A 925 14.11 6.24 -7.09
CA ARG A 925 12.97 5.45 -6.60
C ARG A 925 13.39 4.05 -6.11
N TYR A 926 14.26 3.36 -6.84
CA TYR A 926 14.71 2.02 -6.44
C TYR A 926 15.58 2.06 -5.18
N LEU A 927 16.46 3.07 -5.06
CA LEU A 927 17.25 3.33 -3.86
C LEU A 927 16.35 3.63 -2.65
N SER A 928 15.28 4.39 -2.85
CA SER A 928 14.29 4.66 -1.80
C SER A 928 13.70 3.36 -1.22
N SER A 929 13.22 2.45 -2.08
CA SER A 929 12.74 1.13 -1.66
C SER A 929 13.82 0.26 -1.01
N ARG A 930 15.11 0.50 -1.28
CA ARG A 930 16.21 -0.22 -0.62
C ARG A 930 16.56 0.36 0.76
N TYR A 931 16.57 1.68 0.93
CA TYR A 931 16.75 2.28 2.26
C TYR A 931 15.63 1.88 3.23
N TYR A 932 14.40 1.73 2.73
CA TYR A 932 13.29 1.19 3.50
C TYR A 932 13.54 -0.24 4.03
N THR A 933 14.28 -1.08 3.30
CA THR A 933 14.67 -2.42 3.79
C THR A 933 15.82 -2.40 4.82
N VAL A 934 16.43 -1.24 5.08
CA VAL A 934 17.45 -1.03 6.14
C VAL A 934 16.89 -0.13 7.26
N PRO A 935 15.57 -0.17 7.50
CA PRO A 935 14.77 0.84 8.20
C PRO A 935 15.20 2.32 8.15
N ASP A 936 15.89 2.78 7.11
CA ASP A 936 16.33 4.18 6.99
C ASP A 936 15.28 5.00 6.24
N MET A 937 14.24 5.38 6.97
CA MET A 937 13.10 6.09 6.40
C MET A 937 13.44 7.53 5.97
N GLU A 938 14.47 8.14 6.58
CA GLU A 938 14.94 9.48 6.20
C GLU A 938 15.63 9.45 4.83
N LYS A 939 16.60 8.54 4.64
CA LYS A 939 17.23 8.34 3.32
C LYS A 939 16.21 7.89 2.28
N ALA A 940 15.25 7.03 2.64
CA ALA A 940 14.18 6.62 1.72
C ALA A 940 13.38 7.82 1.19
N ARG A 941 12.93 8.73 2.07
CA ARG A 941 12.25 9.98 1.67
C ARG A 941 13.16 10.90 0.85
N ASN A 942 14.40 11.09 1.27
CA ASN A 942 15.37 11.95 0.58
C ASN A 942 15.62 11.51 -0.87
N MET A 943 15.63 10.20 -1.14
CA MET A 943 15.72 9.68 -2.51
C MET A 943 14.46 10.00 -3.34
N LEU A 944 13.25 9.98 -2.78
CA LEU A 944 12.04 10.36 -3.52
C LEU A 944 12.01 11.86 -3.84
N LEU A 945 12.46 12.72 -2.94
CA LEU A 945 12.64 14.16 -3.20
C LEU A 945 13.67 14.42 -4.33
N ALA A 946 14.73 13.60 -4.42
CA ALA A 946 15.66 13.65 -5.55
C ALA A 946 14.97 13.21 -6.87
N ALA A 947 14.19 12.13 -6.85
CA ALA A 947 13.40 11.69 -8.01
C ALA A 947 12.39 12.76 -8.47
N GLU A 948 11.67 13.41 -7.54
CA GLU A 948 10.75 14.53 -7.83
C GLU A 948 11.48 15.67 -8.55
N THR A 949 12.64 16.06 -8.04
CA THR A 949 13.49 17.11 -8.59
C THR A 949 13.90 16.79 -10.03
N VAL A 950 14.40 15.58 -10.27
CA VAL A 950 14.82 15.12 -11.62
C VAL A 950 13.62 15.01 -12.57
N SER A 951 12.45 14.59 -12.08
CA SER A 951 11.22 14.53 -12.88
C SER A 951 10.86 15.88 -13.51
N ALA A 952 11.26 16.99 -12.88
CA ALA A 952 11.00 18.34 -13.37
C ALA A 952 11.75 18.67 -14.68
N ASP A 953 12.88 18.02 -14.96
CA ASP A 953 13.69 18.27 -16.16
C ASP A 953 13.20 17.50 -17.40
N ILE A 954 12.33 16.49 -17.23
CA ILE A 954 11.74 15.74 -18.35
C ILE A 954 10.92 16.67 -19.26
N ALA A 955 11.31 16.80 -20.53
CA ALA A 955 10.70 17.74 -21.46
C ALA A 955 9.35 17.25 -22.02
N SER A 956 9.20 15.93 -22.22
CA SER A 956 7.92 15.36 -22.67
C SER A 956 6.90 15.29 -21.53
N ALA A 957 5.82 16.06 -21.64
CA ALA A 957 4.75 16.12 -20.64
C ALA A 957 4.16 14.73 -20.28
N SER A 958 3.88 13.89 -21.28
CA SER A 958 3.34 12.53 -21.04
C SER A 958 4.32 11.63 -20.28
N LYS A 959 5.63 11.73 -20.56
CA LYS A 959 6.65 10.98 -19.80
C LYS A 959 6.81 11.53 -18.39
N LYS A 960 6.82 12.85 -18.22
CA LYS A 960 6.87 13.53 -16.92
C LYS A 960 5.69 13.12 -16.03
N THR A 961 4.46 13.09 -16.56
CA THR A 961 3.28 12.61 -15.82
C THR A 961 3.42 11.15 -15.42
N SER A 962 3.82 10.27 -16.35
CA SER A 962 4.02 8.84 -16.09
C SER A 962 5.09 8.59 -15.02
N GLU A 963 6.21 9.33 -15.07
CA GLU A 963 7.28 9.25 -14.07
C GLU A 963 6.81 9.76 -12.70
N ARG A 964 6.08 10.88 -12.65
CA ARG A 964 5.53 11.44 -11.40
C ARG A 964 4.52 10.52 -10.73
N LYS A 965 3.61 9.89 -11.50
CA LYS A 965 2.72 8.85 -10.96
C LYS A 965 3.53 7.72 -10.31
N SER A 966 4.56 7.23 -10.99
CA SER A 966 5.38 6.15 -10.41
C SER A 966 6.34 6.61 -9.29
N ILE A 967 6.56 7.91 -9.06
CA ILE A 967 7.15 8.44 -7.80
C ILE A 967 6.12 8.40 -6.67
N ILE A 968 4.90 8.90 -6.93
CA ILE A 968 3.78 8.89 -5.98
C ILE A 968 3.48 7.49 -5.47
N LEU A 969 3.52 6.48 -6.34
CA LEU A 969 3.28 5.08 -5.93
C LEU A 969 4.38 4.49 -5.06
N VAL A 970 5.62 4.98 -5.14
CA VAL A 970 6.65 4.56 -4.19
C VAL A 970 6.39 5.19 -2.81
N TYR A 971 5.97 6.45 -2.71
CA TYR A 971 5.50 7.00 -1.42
C TYR A 971 4.41 6.12 -0.78
N ALA A 972 3.41 5.71 -1.56
CA ALA A 972 2.35 4.81 -1.09
C ALA A 972 2.88 3.44 -0.64
N ALA A 973 3.79 2.84 -1.42
CA ALA A 973 4.41 1.55 -1.10
C ALA A 973 5.30 1.59 0.16
N LEU A 974 5.80 2.77 0.56
CA LEU A 974 6.52 2.98 1.82
C LEU A 974 5.59 3.27 3.02
N GLY A 975 4.27 3.14 2.86
CA GLY A 975 3.29 3.49 3.89
C GLY A 975 3.02 4.99 4.05
N LEU A 976 3.62 5.85 3.23
CA LEU A 976 3.43 7.30 3.28
C LEU A 976 2.18 7.75 2.51
N VAL A 977 1.02 7.18 2.86
CA VAL A 977 -0.24 7.30 2.09
C VAL A 977 -0.72 8.74 1.97
N ASP A 978 -0.73 9.50 3.09
CA ASP A 978 -1.18 10.91 3.08
C ASP A 978 -0.22 11.80 2.25
N LEU A 979 1.09 11.59 2.34
CA LEU A 979 2.07 12.30 1.53
C LEU A 979 1.98 11.90 0.04
N ALA A 980 1.75 10.62 -0.26
CA ALA A 980 1.50 10.17 -1.63
C ALA A 980 0.29 10.88 -2.23
N TYR A 981 -0.81 10.98 -1.47
CA TYR A 981 -2.01 11.72 -1.85
C TYR A 981 -1.69 13.20 -2.11
N GLU A 982 -0.99 13.89 -1.20
CA GLU A 982 -0.59 15.29 -1.39
C GLU A 982 0.25 15.48 -2.66
N LYS A 983 1.22 14.59 -2.90
CA LYS A 983 2.07 14.62 -4.09
C LYS A 983 1.28 14.45 -5.40
N THR A 984 0.07 13.89 -5.39
CA THR A 984 -0.82 13.96 -6.57
C THR A 984 -1.16 15.41 -6.93
N GLY A 985 -1.50 16.24 -5.94
CA GLY A 985 -1.83 17.65 -6.11
C GLY A 985 -0.64 18.51 -6.56
N GLU A 986 0.53 18.27 -5.98
CA GLU A 986 1.76 19.01 -6.32
C GLU A 986 2.33 18.63 -7.70
N LEU A 987 2.37 17.33 -8.02
CA LEU A 987 3.08 16.83 -9.19
C LEU A 987 2.19 16.70 -10.43
N LEU A 988 0.87 16.50 -10.29
CA LEU A 988 -0.04 16.20 -11.39
C LEU A 988 -1.00 17.37 -11.68
N SER A 989 -0.89 17.93 -12.87
CA SER A 989 -1.60 19.18 -13.22
C SER A 989 -3.08 18.98 -13.55
N THR A 990 -3.52 17.80 -13.97
CA THR A 990 -4.92 17.53 -14.36
C THR A 990 -5.66 16.73 -13.30
N THR A 991 -6.96 17.01 -13.11
CA THR A 991 -7.82 16.25 -12.19
C THR A 991 -7.89 14.76 -12.55
N ALA A 992 -7.96 14.45 -13.85
CA ALA A 992 -7.97 13.06 -14.33
C ALA A 992 -6.67 12.31 -13.94
N ASP A 993 -5.50 12.94 -14.11
CA ASP A 993 -4.23 12.33 -13.68
C ASP A 993 -4.15 12.15 -12.16
N ARG A 994 -4.71 13.08 -11.37
CA ARG A 994 -4.78 12.95 -9.91
C ARG A 994 -5.67 11.79 -9.51
N TYR A 995 -6.90 11.71 -10.01
CA TYR A 995 -7.85 10.65 -9.68
C TYR A 995 -7.32 9.26 -10.06
N ASP A 996 -6.74 9.12 -11.26
CA ASP A 996 -6.05 7.91 -11.72
C ASP A 996 -4.90 7.52 -10.75
N SER A 997 -4.09 8.49 -10.33
CA SER A 997 -3.02 8.24 -9.35
C SER A 997 -3.53 7.96 -7.93
N ILE A 998 -4.70 8.46 -7.53
CA ILE A 998 -5.33 8.17 -6.23
C ILE A 998 -5.87 6.73 -6.20
N LEU A 999 -6.45 6.26 -7.32
CA LEU A 999 -6.82 4.87 -7.50
C LEU A 999 -5.59 3.95 -7.44
N ASP A 1000 -4.51 4.31 -8.16
CA ASP A 1000 -3.25 3.55 -8.12
C ASP A 1000 -2.65 3.51 -6.69
N ILE A 1001 -2.72 4.62 -5.91
CA ILE A 1001 -2.32 4.65 -4.49
C ILE A 1001 -3.17 3.64 -3.69
N ALA A 1002 -4.50 3.70 -3.83
CA ALA A 1002 -5.40 2.81 -3.10
C ALA A 1002 -5.09 1.34 -3.37
N GLY A 1003 -4.95 0.95 -4.64
CA GLY A 1003 -4.56 -0.41 -5.02
C GLY A 1003 -3.17 -0.82 -4.49
N THR A 1004 -2.20 0.11 -4.49
CA THR A 1004 -0.86 -0.14 -3.90
C THR A 1004 -0.94 -0.42 -2.40
N VAL A 1005 -1.76 0.34 -1.67
CA VAL A 1005 -1.91 0.20 -0.21
C VAL A 1005 -2.67 -1.08 0.14
N THR A 1006 -3.80 -1.38 -0.51
CA THR A 1006 -4.64 -2.55 -0.23
C THR A 1006 -4.02 -3.89 -0.64
N SER A 1007 -3.10 -3.90 -1.60
CA SER A 1007 -2.38 -5.09 -2.08
C SER A 1007 -1.00 -5.28 -1.45
N SER A 1008 -0.51 -4.33 -0.65
CA SER A 1008 0.77 -4.44 0.04
C SER A 1008 0.76 -5.62 1.03
N SER A 1009 1.84 -6.41 1.01
CA SER A 1009 2.09 -7.50 1.94
C SER A 1009 3.57 -7.49 2.32
N ASP A 1010 3.85 -7.55 3.62
CA ASP A 1010 5.22 -7.65 4.13
C ASP A 1010 5.80 -9.08 3.92
N PHE A 1011 4.92 -10.08 3.76
CA PHE A 1011 5.30 -11.46 3.49
C PHE A 1011 5.15 -11.80 2.01
N SER A 1012 6.28 -11.93 1.32
CA SER A 1012 6.31 -12.36 -0.08
C SER A 1012 6.08 -13.87 -0.21
N GLY A 1013 5.13 -14.27 -1.06
CA GLY A 1013 4.84 -15.69 -1.35
C GLY A 1013 4.05 -16.44 -0.26
N VAL A 1014 3.64 -15.76 0.83
CA VAL A 1014 2.83 -16.33 1.91
C VAL A 1014 1.45 -15.67 1.91
N SER A 1015 0.38 -16.45 1.98
CA SER A 1015 -1.01 -15.96 1.89
C SER A 1015 -1.79 -16.03 3.20
N ILE A 1016 -1.11 -16.20 4.33
CA ILE A 1016 -1.73 -16.37 5.67
C ILE A 1016 -1.40 -15.25 6.66
N ALA A 1017 -0.53 -14.31 6.27
CA ALA A 1017 -0.20 -13.10 7.02
C ALA A 1017 0.29 -12.04 6.00
N PHE A 1018 0.16 -10.75 6.34
CA PHE A 1018 0.52 -9.66 5.44
C PHE A 1018 1.03 -8.38 6.14
N VAL A 1019 0.97 -8.34 7.48
CA VAL A 1019 1.41 -7.22 8.32
C VAL A 1019 2.53 -7.68 9.24
N ASP A 1020 3.62 -6.95 9.18
CA ASP A 1020 4.81 -7.01 10.03
C ASP A 1020 5.12 -5.53 10.33
N THR A 1021 4.83 -5.05 11.53
CA THR A 1021 4.85 -3.60 11.79
C THR A 1021 6.27 -3.06 12.01
N ASP A 1022 7.13 -3.81 12.71
CA ASP A 1022 8.52 -3.41 13.02
C ASP A 1022 9.57 -3.83 11.96
N LYS A 1023 9.20 -4.75 11.04
CA LYS A 1023 10.03 -5.33 9.97
C LYS A 1023 11.08 -6.34 10.45
N ASP A 1024 10.85 -7.04 11.56
CA ASP A 1024 11.74 -8.12 12.02
C ASP A 1024 11.54 -9.47 11.30
N GLY A 1025 10.45 -9.62 10.54
CA GLY A 1025 10.10 -10.81 9.79
C GLY A 1025 9.12 -11.76 10.48
N LYS A 1026 8.53 -11.37 11.61
CA LYS A 1026 7.41 -12.08 12.25
C LYS A 1026 6.07 -11.38 11.98
N PRO A 1027 4.98 -12.12 11.72
CA PRO A 1027 3.67 -11.52 11.56
C PRO A 1027 3.04 -11.08 12.88
N ASP A 1028 2.54 -9.84 12.93
CA ASP A 1028 1.73 -9.31 14.01
C ASP A 1028 0.50 -10.21 14.27
N PHE A 1029 -0.10 -10.73 13.20
CA PHE A 1029 -1.19 -11.71 13.24
C PHE A 1029 -1.28 -12.54 11.95
N PHE A 1030 -1.75 -13.79 12.10
CA PHE A 1030 -2.24 -14.60 10.99
C PHE A 1030 -3.67 -14.19 10.62
N LEU A 1031 -4.02 -14.27 9.34
CA LEU A 1031 -5.36 -14.01 8.83
C LEU A 1031 -6.41 -14.90 9.53
N PRO A 1032 -7.63 -14.40 9.81
CA PRO A 1032 -8.70 -15.18 10.43
C PRO A 1032 -9.06 -16.48 9.71
N SER A 1033 -8.73 -16.58 8.42
CA SER A 1033 -8.92 -17.75 7.57
C SER A 1033 -7.81 -18.80 7.65
N ALA A 1034 -6.63 -18.47 8.21
CA ALA A 1034 -5.46 -19.34 8.21
C ALA A 1034 -5.67 -20.56 9.12
N THR A 1035 -5.53 -21.76 8.56
CA THR A 1035 -5.61 -22.99 9.36
C THR A 1035 -4.30 -23.27 10.09
N SER A 1036 -4.37 -23.97 11.22
CA SER A 1036 -3.16 -24.40 11.96
C SER A 1036 -2.21 -25.29 11.14
N ALA A 1037 -2.67 -25.89 10.04
CA ALA A 1037 -1.84 -26.67 9.14
C ALA A 1037 -1.05 -25.77 8.18
N GLU A 1038 -1.65 -24.67 7.69
CA GLU A 1038 -0.98 -23.69 6.83
C GLU A 1038 0.02 -22.86 7.63
N ILE A 1039 -0.34 -22.42 8.85
CA ILE A 1039 0.58 -21.75 9.78
C ILE A 1039 1.82 -22.64 10.02
N ALA A 1040 1.63 -23.91 10.37
CA ALA A 1040 2.72 -24.86 10.57
C ALA A 1040 3.53 -25.18 9.29
N ALA A 1041 2.95 -24.99 8.10
CA ALA A 1041 3.63 -25.19 6.81
C ALA A 1041 4.41 -23.97 6.34
N SER A 1042 4.01 -22.76 6.76
CA SER A 1042 4.72 -21.51 6.44
C SER A 1042 6.06 -21.37 7.16
N GLY A 1043 6.17 -21.93 8.38
CA GLY A 1043 7.32 -21.74 9.26
C GLY A 1043 7.38 -20.37 9.95
N LEU A 1044 6.36 -19.52 9.79
CA LEU A 1044 6.23 -18.26 10.52
C LEU A 1044 5.79 -18.50 11.97
N GLU A 1045 6.31 -17.67 12.89
CA GLU A 1045 5.90 -17.62 14.30
C GLU A 1045 5.29 -16.23 14.56
N LEU A 1046 4.21 -16.17 15.35
CA LEU A 1046 3.55 -14.91 15.72
C LEU A 1046 4.56 -14.01 16.46
N ASP A 1047 4.50 -12.69 16.25
CA ASP A 1047 5.31 -11.78 17.04
C ASP A 1047 4.82 -11.63 18.50
N ASP A 1048 5.72 -11.34 19.43
CA ASP A 1048 5.44 -11.09 20.85
C ASP A 1048 5.50 -9.58 21.22
N ASP A 1049 5.98 -8.71 20.30
CA ASP A 1049 6.37 -7.30 20.53
C ASP A 1049 6.14 -6.49 19.22
N SER A 1050 4.89 -6.39 18.75
CA SER A 1050 4.58 -6.16 17.32
C SER A 1050 5.05 -4.79 16.74
N ASP A 1051 5.34 -3.79 17.57
CA ASP A 1051 5.89 -2.49 17.12
C ASP A 1051 7.40 -2.33 17.37
N GLY A 1052 8.05 -3.34 17.97
CA GLY A 1052 9.49 -3.40 18.20
C GLY A 1052 10.01 -2.46 19.29
N ASP A 1053 9.16 -1.88 20.14
CA ASP A 1053 9.60 -0.93 21.18
C ASP A 1053 10.23 -1.59 22.41
N GLY A 1054 10.06 -2.91 22.56
CA GLY A 1054 10.60 -3.72 23.65
C GLY A 1054 9.59 -4.02 24.76
N LYS A 1055 8.31 -3.67 24.60
CA LYS A 1055 7.19 -3.98 25.50
C LYS A 1055 6.31 -5.08 24.89
N PRO A 1056 6.32 -6.32 25.44
CA PRO A 1056 5.49 -7.39 24.90
C PRO A 1056 3.99 -7.08 24.95
N ASP A 1057 3.26 -7.39 23.87
CA ASP A 1057 1.83 -7.09 23.64
C ASP A 1057 0.88 -7.55 24.78
N THR A 1058 1.31 -8.53 25.59
CA THR A 1058 0.58 -8.97 26.80
C THR A 1058 0.48 -7.91 27.90
N THR A 1059 1.35 -6.92 27.85
CA THR A 1059 1.51 -5.85 28.84
C THR A 1059 1.56 -4.47 28.23
N ASP A 1060 1.88 -4.38 26.94
CA ASP A 1060 1.86 -3.12 26.23
C ASP A 1060 0.45 -2.59 26.00
N THR A 1061 0.29 -1.26 26.03
CA THR A 1061 -1.00 -0.59 25.90
C THR A 1061 -1.27 -0.03 24.51
N THR A 1062 -0.29 0.01 23.63
CA THR A 1062 -0.32 0.58 22.28
C THR A 1062 0.36 -0.37 21.28
N PRO A 1063 0.00 -1.68 21.20
CA PRO A 1063 0.83 -2.76 20.64
C PRO A 1063 1.00 -2.77 19.11
N PHE A 1064 0.80 -1.63 18.46
CA PHE A 1064 1.05 -1.35 17.05
C PHE A 1064 1.61 0.08 16.88
N TYR A 1065 2.19 0.65 17.94
CA TYR A 1065 2.69 2.02 18.02
C TYR A 1065 3.76 2.15 19.12
N ALA A 1066 5.02 2.20 18.67
CA ALA A 1066 6.18 2.34 19.54
C ALA A 1066 6.22 3.70 20.29
N ASP A 1067 6.40 3.64 21.62
CA ASP A 1067 6.38 4.79 22.57
C ASP A 1067 7.70 5.62 22.68
#